data_AF-A0A4P2Q2V7-F1
#
_entry.id   AF-A0A4P2Q2V7-F1
#
_cell.length_a   1.000
_cell.length_b   1.000
_cell.length_c   1.000
_cell.angle_alpha   90.00
_cell.angle_beta   90.00
_cell.angle_gamma   90.00
#
_symmetry.space_group_name_H-M   'P 1'
#
loop_
_entity.id
_entity.type
_entity.pdbx_description
1 polymer ?
#
loop_
_entity_poly.entity_id
_entity_poly.type
_entity_poly.pdbx_seq_one_letter_code
_entity_poly.pdbx_strand_id
1 'polypeptide(L)'
;MAVLLEEAIQQLRERIAAGARRIALRAPPGFGKTTVLRGLSDSLAGSRRVVRIEVPEGDDAALVALVEAAAQLDGGTPELLDRVVPRHEPARVAWASRLLAVREALSRGGQDVVVLLDGPRFQTASGPEGELFARRAVELTEMLLDACTGTLVLAGPWIPGGVAEDAGFRLPLVRDPRTAHAQDAVHRLGGRLPHVPPPVVQQVLRALVAANVDVARIPAQQIRLDHLVRQLGRVLAECPEGRRVIARLTALRVPFSSSLLERAGFVSLSDRVRGIIDPLVEELDDGSKLIPDALARAIRGHWDWKLDELQTDAHHFAAVYHRERFQAAHERGDVAAAVREELEEIHQLTEAGDAVALLSRSLQFVEQYDALGKALSQKALRAPREQEERLRRDAVRAYERAIEHDERDAYAHHYIAFNLDVLGMDPERVEREYIEARDLAPWHPWYHGRYVCFLVTRVWMKEARAAWDRALNELAGSGPLQAHVYEELHGPVARLLLSRSRLDFAVEVLEDVPRELRGSWWHALDQLRICLEEDRDERLVFPPILPLAKRWEGPHLADKREVNDWKPGRVLGLDEEIVLLLVASGPDTVSTVDLSADELREAWSALPGQLRPGTFVELIEYADGTKGVEIWDRLSSSFEEVPGLPKLFPHPDRYVRRAFA
;
A
#
# COMPACT_ATOMS: atom_id res chain seq x y z
N MET A 1 -20.62 19.53 19.22
CA MET A 1 -20.11 19.25 17.86
C MET A 1 -21.11 19.66 16.78
N ALA A 2 -22.39 19.28 16.85
CA ALA A 2 -23.41 19.73 15.89
C ALA A 2 -23.37 21.25 15.62
N VAL A 3 -23.35 22.07 16.69
CA VAL A 3 -23.22 23.54 16.60
C VAL A 3 -21.97 24.00 15.84
N LEU A 4 -20.85 23.28 15.94
CA LEU A 4 -19.60 23.63 15.22
C LEU A 4 -19.66 23.24 13.74
N LEU A 5 -20.43 22.20 13.39
CA LEU A 5 -20.61 21.79 12.00
C LEU A 5 -21.58 22.74 11.28
N GLU A 6 -22.66 23.16 11.93
CA GLU A 6 -23.58 24.18 11.42
C GLU A 6 -22.88 25.52 11.19
N GLU A 7 -22.04 25.94 12.12
CA GLU A 7 -21.22 27.15 11.96
C GLU A 7 -20.28 27.04 10.75
N ALA A 8 -19.66 25.88 10.53
CA ALA A 8 -18.80 25.66 9.36
C ALA A 8 -19.59 25.72 8.05
N ILE A 9 -20.79 25.14 8.01
CA ILE A 9 -21.70 25.23 6.85
C ILE A 9 -22.05 26.69 6.57
N GLN A 10 -22.42 27.46 7.60
CA GLN A 10 -22.78 28.86 7.44
C GLN A 10 -21.61 29.71 6.93
N GLN A 11 -20.39 29.54 7.48
CA GLN A 11 -19.21 30.26 7.01
C GLN A 11 -18.86 29.91 5.55
N LEU A 12 -19.03 28.65 5.14
CA LEU A 12 -18.83 28.25 3.74
C LEU A 12 -19.83 28.93 2.80
N ARG A 13 -21.12 29.02 3.18
CA ARG A 13 -22.14 29.73 2.41
C ARG A 13 -21.81 31.20 2.22
N GLU A 14 -21.35 31.87 3.28
CA GLU A 14 -20.98 33.28 3.24
C GLU A 14 -19.83 33.53 2.26
N ARG A 15 -18.82 32.66 2.22
CA ARG A 15 -17.71 32.78 1.26
C ARG A 15 -18.15 32.50 -0.18
N ILE A 16 -19.02 31.52 -0.39
CA ILE A 16 -19.62 31.26 -1.72
C ILE A 16 -20.42 32.48 -2.18
N ALA A 17 -21.22 33.09 -1.30
CA ALA A 17 -21.97 34.31 -1.59
C ALA A 17 -21.06 35.52 -1.86
N ALA A 18 -19.89 35.58 -1.21
CA ALA A 18 -18.87 36.60 -1.46
C ALA A 18 -18.09 36.41 -2.78
N GLY A 19 -18.38 35.34 -3.55
CA GLY A 19 -17.76 35.09 -4.85
C GLY A 19 -16.41 34.39 -4.79
N ALA A 20 -16.09 33.72 -3.67
CA ALA A 20 -14.87 32.91 -3.58
C ALA A 20 -14.91 31.80 -4.64
N ARG A 21 -13.84 31.69 -5.44
CA ARG A 21 -13.75 30.68 -6.51
C ARG A 21 -13.28 29.33 -6.00
N ARG A 22 -12.33 29.33 -5.06
CA ARG A 22 -11.72 28.11 -4.52
C ARG A 22 -11.61 28.18 -3.01
N ILE A 23 -12.28 27.26 -2.32
CA ILE A 23 -12.33 27.19 -0.86
C ILE A 23 -11.77 25.85 -0.40
N ALA A 24 -10.85 25.86 0.58
CA ALA A 24 -10.31 24.65 1.18
C ALA A 24 -10.90 24.39 2.57
N LEU A 25 -11.46 23.19 2.78
CA LEU A 25 -11.87 22.64 4.06
C LEU A 25 -10.87 21.56 4.51
N ARG A 26 -9.94 21.95 5.38
CA ARG A 26 -8.87 21.08 5.88
C ARG A 26 -9.26 20.49 7.23
N ALA A 27 -9.29 19.18 7.34
CA ALA A 27 -9.46 18.53 8.64
C ALA A 27 -8.90 17.12 8.61
N PRO A 28 -8.32 16.61 9.72
CA PRO A 28 -7.88 15.23 9.76
C PRO A 28 -9.03 14.24 9.48
N PRO A 29 -8.73 12.96 9.19
CA PRO A 29 -9.76 11.93 9.01
C PRO A 29 -10.71 11.85 10.22
N GLY A 30 -12.02 11.73 9.96
CA GLY A 30 -13.04 11.56 11.00
C GLY A 30 -13.55 12.84 11.67
N PHE A 31 -13.14 14.03 11.24
CA PHE A 31 -13.59 15.33 11.79
C PHE A 31 -14.86 15.92 11.15
N GLY A 32 -15.67 15.11 10.46
CA GLY A 32 -16.98 15.54 9.94
C GLY A 32 -16.96 16.38 8.66
N LYS A 33 -15.89 16.33 7.86
CA LYS A 33 -15.80 17.05 6.57
C LYS A 33 -16.94 16.69 5.63
N THR A 34 -17.18 15.39 5.44
CA THR A 34 -18.24 14.84 4.59
C THR A 34 -19.62 15.29 5.08
N THR A 35 -19.83 15.33 6.40
CA THR A 35 -21.05 15.87 7.01
C THR A 35 -21.24 17.36 6.69
N VAL A 36 -20.17 18.17 6.78
CA VAL A 36 -20.21 19.60 6.42
C VAL A 36 -20.53 19.77 4.93
N LEU A 37 -19.91 19.00 4.04
CA LEU A 37 -20.20 19.08 2.60
C LEU A 37 -21.63 18.66 2.28
N ARG A 38 -22.18 17.65 2.96
CA ARG A 38 -23.59 17.24 2.82
C ARG A 38 -24.53 18.37 3.25
N GLY A 39 -24.37 18.88 4.46
CA GLY A 39 -25.20 20.00 4.94
C GLY A 39 -25.04 21.26 4.10
N LEU A 40 -23.84 21.52 3.55
CA LEU A 40 -23.63 22.60 2.59
C LEU A 40 -24.42 22.38 1.30
N SER A 41 -24.37 21.16 0.73
CA SER A 41 -25.15 20.79 -0.45
C SER A 41 -26.64 21.05 -0.24
N ASP A 42 -27.18 20.58 0.88
CA ASP A 42 -28.60 20.75 1.21
C ASP A 42 -28.96 22.23 1.39
N SER A 43 -28.08 23.01 2.03
CA SER A 43 -28.29 24.45 2.25
C SER A 43 -28.23 25.32 0.98
N LEU A 44 -27.62 24.80 -0.08
CA LEU A 44 -27.48 25.47 -1.38
C LEU A 44 -28.52 24.97 -2.39
N ALA A 45 -29.18 23.84 -2.11
CA ALA A 45 -30.20 23.27 -2.96
C ALA A 45 -31.28 24.31 -3.32
N GLY A 46 -31.59 24.42 -4.62
CA GLY A 46 -32.55 25.39 -5.15
C GLY A 46 -32.00 26.81 -5.40
N SER A 47 -30.84 27.17 -4.84
CA SER A 47 -30.22 28.49 -5.07
C SER A 47 -29.06 28.44 -6.09
N ARG A 48 -28.37 27.30 -6.15
CA ARG A 48 -27.25 27.04 -7.07
C ARG A 48 -27.34 25.60 -7.56
N ARG A 49 -26.63 25.31 -8.65
CA ARG A 49 -26.44 23.93 -9.12
C ARG A 49 -25.27 23.33 -8.36
N VAL A 50 -25.54 22.41 -7.43
CA VAL A 50 -24.50 21.74 -6.65
C VAL A 50 -24.12 20.42 -7.31
N VAL A 51 -22.82 20.17 -7.46
CA VAL A 51 -22.26 18.91 -7.93
C VAL A 51 -21.35 18.37 -6.83
N ARG A 52 -21.79 17.31 -6.14
CA ARG A 52 -21.02 16.69 -5.06
C ARG A 52 -20.25 15.48 -5.59
N ILE A 53 -18.94 15.55 -5.53
CA ILE A 53 -18.04 14.50 -6.01
C ILE A 53 -17.31 13.94 -4.80
N GLU A 54 -17.53 12.66 -4.52
CA GLU A 54 -16.73 11.93 -3.54
C GLU A 54 -15.68 11.13 -4.29
N VAL A 55 -14.41 11.28 -3.93
CA VAL A 55 -13.34 10.41 -4.40
C VAL A 55 -13.17 9.32 -3.35
N PRO A 56 -13.81 8.14 -3.51
CA PRO A 56 -13.70 7.08 -2.53
C PRO A 56 -12.27 6.55 -2.46
N GLU A 57 -12.02 5.61 -1.56
CA GLU A 57 -10.81 4.80 -1.66
C GLU A 57 -11.01 3.61 -2.58
N GLY A 58 -9.93 3.18 -3.21
CA GLY A 58 -9.89 2.06 -4.13
C GLY A 58 -9.18 2.44 -5.42
N ASP A 59 -8.85 1.43 -6.20
CA ASP A 59 -8.22 1.58 -7.52
C ASP A 59 -9.21 2.16 -8.55
N ASP A 60 -10.52 2.05 -8.31
CA ASP A 60 -11.60 2.60 -9.14
C ASP A 60 -12.04 4.03 -8.75
N ALA A 61 -11.41 4.64 -7.74
CA ALA A 61 -11.89 5.86 -7.11
C ALA A 61 -12.13 7.03 -8.09
N ALA A 62 -11.20 7.25 -9.01
CA ALA A 62 -11.31 8.31 -10.00
C ALA A 62 -12.47 8.05 -10.98
N LEU A 63 -12.75 6.78 -11.29
CA LEU A 63 -13.82 6.38 -12.20
C LEU A 63 -15.18 6.68 -11.57
N VAL A 64 -15.39 6.24 -10.32
CA VAL A 64 -16.62 6.47 -9.56
C VAL A 64 -16.88 7.98 -9.45
N ALA A 65 -15.88 8.75 -9.05
CA ALA A 65 -15.97 10.20 -8.93
C ALA A 65 -16.31 10.88 -10.27
N LEU A 66 -15.71 10.43 -11.38
CA LEU A 66 -15.99 10.97 -12.71
C LEU A 66 -17.43 10.67 -13.16
N VAL A 67 -17.91 9.46 -12.89
CA VAL A 67 -19.28 9.04 -13.22
C VAL A 67 -20.31 9.78 -12.37
N GLU A 68 -20.05 9.96 -11.08
CA GLU A 68 -20.89 10.78 -10.19
C GLU A 68 -20.97 12.23 -10.68
N ALA A 69 -19.84 12.79 -11.13
CA ALA A 69 -19.80 14.14 -11.68
C ALA A 69 -20.64 14.22 -12.96
N ALA A 70 -20.45 13.27 -13.89
CA ALA A 70 -21.19 13.21 -15.15
C ALA A 70 -22.71 13.11 -14.92
N ALA A 71 -23.14 12.21 -14.05
CA ALA A 71 -24.55 11.99 -13.71
C ALA A 71 -25.23 13.26 -13.15
N GLN A 72 -24.54 14.02 -12.28
CA GLN A 72 -25.07 15.26 -11.70
C GLN A 72 -25.05 16.44 -12.68
N LEU A 73 -24.12 16.42 -13.63
CA LEU A 73 -23.99 17.45 -14.68
C LEU A 73 -24.95 17.25 -15.85
N ASP A 74 -25.57 16.08 -15.97
CA ASP A 74 -26.41 15.72 -17.11
C ASP A 74 -27.81 16.35 -17.12
N GLY A 75 -28.24 16.97 -16.01
CA GLY A 75 -29.47 17.78 -15.99
C GLY A 75 -30.77 17.02 -16.33
N GLY A 76 -30.74 15.68 -16.31
CA GLY A 76 -31.89 14.81 -16.57
C GLY A 76 -31.84 14.03 -17.89
N THR A 77 -30.85 14.27 -18.75
CA THR A 77 -30.59 13.50 -20.00
C THR A 77 -29.28 12.74 -19.88
N PRO A 78 -29.16 11.45 -20.22
CA PRO A 78 -27.93 10.66 -19.99
C PRO A 78 -26.81 10.91 -21.04
N GLU A 79 -26.78 12.07 -21.71
CA GLU A 79 -25.86 12.32 -22.84
C GLU A 79 -24.38 12.39 -22.41
N LEU A 80 -24.07 13.10 -21.32
CA LEU A 80 -22.71 13.17 -20.78
C LEU A 80 -22.31 11.82 -20.17
N LEU A 81 -23.22 11.18 -19.45
CA LEU A 81 -23.00 9.87 -18.87
C LEU A 81 -22.69 8.84 -19.97
N ASP A 82 -23.36 8.90 -21.12
CA ASP A 82 -23.06 8.06 -22.28
C ASP A 82 -21.69 8.34 -22.92
N ARG A 83 -21.19 9.58 -22.81
CA ARG A 83 -19.82 9.92 -23.24
C ARG A 83 -18.76 9.43 -22.26
N VAL A 84 -19.08 9.35 -20.97
CA VAL A 84 -18.17 8.86 -19.92
C VAL A 84 -18.23 7.34 -19.78
N VAL A 85 -19.40 6.75 -19.91
CA VAL A 85 -19.69 5.32 -19.76
C VAL A 85 -20.61 4.88 -20.91
N PRO A 86 -20.05 4.65 -22.10
CA PRO A 86 -20.89 4.31 -23.25
C PRO A 86 -21.55 2.94 -23.06
N ARG A 87 -22.84 2.88 -23.33
CA ARG A 87 -23.70 1.71 -23.09
C ARG A 87 -23.71 0.67 -24.23
N HIS A 88 -23.04 0.95 -25.35
CA HIS A 88 -23.10 0.12 -26.56
C HIS A 88 -21.71 -0.34 -27.00
N GLU A 89 -21.50 -1.66 -26.95
CA GLU A 89 -20.23 -2.38 -27.25
C GLU A 89 -19.02 -1.85 -26.45
N PRO A 90 -17.84 -2.50 -26.42
CA PRO A 90 -16.72 -1.98 -25.63
C PRO A 90 -16.22 -0.70 -26.32
N ALA A 91 -16.88 0.41 -26.04
CA ALA A 91 -16.51 1.71 -26.53
C ALA A 91 -15.23 2.10 -25.81
N ARG A 92 -14.13 1.93 -26.53
CA ARG A 92 -12.76 2.25 -26.16
C ARG A 92 -12.59 3.76 -26.00
N VAL A 93 -13.26 4.35 -25.00
CA VAL A 93 -13.14 5.77 -24.71
C VAL A 93 -11.97 5.93 -23.76
N ALA A 94 -10.88 6.47 -24.30
CA ALA A 94 -9.69 6.81 -23.52
C ALA A 94 -10.05 7.74 -22.35
N TRP A 95 -9.37 7.57 -21.21
CA TRP A 95 -9.56 8.37 -20.00
C TRP A 95 -9.56 9.89 -20.26
N ALA A 96 -8.61 10.37 -21.07
CA ALA A 96 -8.50 11.79 -21.41
C ALA A 96 -9.78 12.34 -22.10
N SER A 97 -10.42 11.54 -22.95
CA SER A 97 -11.68 11.90 -23.61
C SER A 97 -12.84 11.98 -22.62
N ARG A 98 -12.86 11.12 -21.61
CA ARG A 98 -13.87 11.13 -20.53
C ARG A 98 -13.70 12.39 -19.66
N LEU A 99 -12.47 12.72 -19.28
CA LEU A 99 -12.15 13.97 -18.56
C LEU A 99 -12.56 15.21 -19.36
N LEU A 100 -12.27 15.23 -20.66
CA LEU A 100 -12.64 16.34 -21.54
C LEU A 100 -14.16 16.56 -21.59
N ALA A 101 -14.94 15.48 -21.68
CA ALA A 101 -16.40 15.56 -21.71
C ALA A 101 -16.96 16.22 -20.44
N VAL A 102 -16.47 15.83 -19.25
CA VAL A 102 -16.89 16.41 -17.97
C VAL A 102 -16.41 17.86 -17.83
N ARG A 103 -15.19 18.17 -18.27
CA ARG A 103 -14.67 19.55 -18.32
C ARG A 103 -15.55 20.47 -19.17
N GLU A 104 -15.96 20.03 -20.35
CA GLU A 104 -16.87 20.79 -21.23
C GLU A 104 -18.23 21.02 -20.57
N ALA A 105 -18.76 20.04 -19.84
CA ALA A 105 -20.02 20.17 -19.13
C ALA A 105 -19.94 21.15 -17.95
N LEU A 106 -18.85 21.09 -17.17
CA LEU A 106 -18.57 22.06 -16.10
C LEU A 106 -18.45 23.48 -16.64
N SER A 107 -17.73 23.65 -17.75
CA SER A 107 -17.53 24.97 -18.38
C SER A 107 -18.85 25.57 -18.89
N ARG A 108 -19.77 24.74 -19.39
CA ARG A 108 -21.12 25.17 -19.80
C ARG A 108 -22.01 25.59 -18.63
N GLY A 109 -21.76 25.06 -17.43
CA GLY A 109 -22.50 25.43 -16.22
C GLY A 109 -22.19 26.84 -15.70
N GLY A 110 -21.08 27.45 -16.12
CA GLY A 110 -20.75 28.83 -15.79
C GLY A 110 -20.48 29.07 -14.30
N GLN A 111 -20.85 30.25 -13.80
CA GLN A 111 -20.62 30.65 -12.40
C GLN A 111 -21.68 30.12 -11.42
N ASP A 112 -22.74 29.47 -11.92
CA ASP A 112 -23.85 28.98 -11.10
C ASP A 112 -23.64 27.58 -10.54
N VAL A 113 -22.56 26.91 -10.96
CA VAL A 113 -22.16 25.60 -10.47
C VAL A 113 -21.27 25.73 -9.24
N VAL A 114 -21.63 25.01 -8.19
CA VAL A 114 -20.78 24.80 -7.02
C VAL A 114 -20.36 23.33 -7.00
N VAL A 115 -19.05 23.08 -7.14
CA VAL A 115 -18.48 21.74 -7.05
C VAL A 115 -17.98 21.50 -5.63
N LEU A 116 -18.46 20.44 -4.99
CA LEU A 116 -18.03 19.99 -3.67
C LEU A 116 -17.22 18.71 -3.83
N LEU A 117 -15.89 18.79 -3.69
CA LEU A 117 -14.98 17.67 -3.87
C LEU A 117 -14.47 17.15 -2.52
N ASP A 118 -14.87 15.95 -2.13
CA ASP A 118 -14.35 15.26 -0.94
C ASP A 118 -13.22 14.29 -1.32
N GLY A 119 -12.11 14.37 -0.61
CA GLY A 119 -10.94 13.50 -0.82
C GLY A 119 -10.06 13.80 -2.05
N PRO A 120 -9.80 15.07 -2.44
CA PRO A 120 -8.95 15.36 -3.60
C PRO A 120 -7.54 14.78 -3.45
N ARG A 121 -6.93 14.39 -4.57
CA ARG A 121 -5.56 13.87 -4.65
C ARG A 121 -4.70 14.86 -5.43
N PHE A 122 -3.56 15.27 -4.86
CA PHE A 122 -2.65 16.26 -5.46
C PHE A 122 -1.28 15.69 -5.81
N GLN A 123 -1.01 14.47 -5.40
CA GLN A 123 0.25 13.78 -5.61
C GLN A 123 -0.05 12.30 -5.83
N THR A 124 0.71 11.67 -6.71
CA THR A 124 0.74 10.22 -6.81
C THR A 124 1.34 9.67 -5.52
N ALA A 125 0.85 8.51 -5.07
CA ALA A 125 1.50 7.81 -3.98
C ALA A 125 2.92 7.40 -4.42
N SER A 126 3.88 7.41 -3.50
CA SER A 126 5.19 6.82 -3.76
C SER A 126 5.03 5.32 -3.93
N GLY A 127 5.42 4.78 -5.09
CA GLY A 127 5.49 3.35 -5.35
C GLY A 127 4.67 2.83 -6.53
N PRO A 128 5.05 1.67 -7.08
CA PRO A 128 4.64 1.21 -8.42
C PRO A 128 3.19 0.74 -8.52
N GLU A 129 2.67 0.04 -7.50
CA GLU A 129 1.33 -0.56 -7.57
C GLU A 129 0.19 0.48 -7.43
N GLY A 130 0.52 1.71 -7.05
CA GLY A 130 -0.43 2.81 -6.87
C GLY A 130 -0.37 3.88 -7.95
N GLU A 131 0.62 3.85 -8.85
CA GLU A 131 0.90 4.99 -9.72
C GLU A 131 -0.24 5.25 -10.71
N LEU A 132 -0.75 4.23 -11.41
CA LEU A 132 -1.85 4.39 -12.37
C LEU A 132 -3.10 4.98 -11.69
N PHE A 133 -3.63 4.31 -10.67
CA PHE A 133 -4.88 4.71 -10.04
C PHE A 133 -4.77 6.04 -9.27
N ALA A 134 -3.66 6.27 -8.58
CA ALA A 134 -3.41 7.55 -7.93
C ALA A 134 -3.26 8.68 -8.96
N ARG A 135 -2.59 8.42 -10.09
CA ARG A 135 -2.46 9.37 -11.19
C ARG A 135 -3.82 9.72 -11.77
N ARG A 136 -4.71 8.76 -11.99
CA ARG A 136 -6.09 9.03 -12.44
C ARG A 136 -6.84 9.96 -11.47
N ALA A 137 -6.70 9.74 -10.16
CA ALA A 137 -7.31 10.60 -9.15
C ALA A 137 -6.69 12.02 -9.12
N VAL A 138 -5.38 12.15 -9.38
CA VAL A 138 -4.70 13.44 -9.54
C VAL A 138 -5.18 14.15 -10.80
N GLU A 139 -5.18 13.49 -11.95
CA GLU A 139 -5.65 14.02 -13.24
C GLU A 139 -7.11 14.50 -13.14
N LEU A 140 -7.97 13.77 -12.43
CA LEU A 140 -9.34 14.21 -12.12
C LEU A 140 -9.35 15.49 -11.28
N THR A 141 -8.54 15.54 -10.21
CA THR A 141 -8.47 16.71 -9.32
C THR A 141 -7.96 17.94 -10.07
N GLU A 142 -6.92 17.79 -10.88
CA GLU A 142 -6.37 18.84 -11.73
C GLU A 142 -7.39 19.33 -12.77
N MET A 143 -8.09 18.40 -13.44
CA MET A 143 -9.15 18.75 -14.37
C MET A 143 -10.25 19.58 -13.68
N LEU A 144 -10.69 19.20 -12.48
CA LEU A 144 -11.70 19.95 -11.73
C LEU A 144 -11.21 21.34 -11.31
N LEU A 145 -9.94 21.47 -10.92
CA LEU A 145 -9.33 22.75 -10.58
C LEU A 145 -9.29 23.71 -11.78
N ASP A 146 -8.97 23.18 -12.96
CA ASP A 146 -8.83 23.95 -14.20
C ASP A 146 -10.17 24.27 -14.88
N ALA A 147 -11.14 23.35 -14.77
CA ALA A 147 -12.42 23.43 -15.48
C ALA A 147 -13.48 24.26 -14.74
N CYS A 148 -13.43 24.31 -13.41
CA CYS A 148 -14.51 24.91 -12.63
C CYS A 148 -14.52 26.44 -12.78
N THR A 149 -15.49 26.95 -13.53
CA THR A 149 -15.74 28.39 -13.71
C THR A 149 -16.54 29.03 -12.56
N GLY A 150 -17.20 28.19 -11.74
CA GLY A 150 -17.97 28.59 -10.56
C GLY A 150 -17.15 28.49 -9.27
N THR A 151 -17.76 27.95 -8.22
CA THR A 151 -17.08 27.76 -6.92
C THR A 151 -16.71 26.30 -6.71
N LEU A 152 -15.45 26.04 -6.36
CA LEU A 152 -14.94 24.72 -5.99
C LEU A 152 -14.58 24.69 -4.50
N VAL A 153 -15.24 23.80 -3.76
CA VAL A 153 -14.95 23.52 -2.35
C VAL A 153 -14.21 22.19 -2.26
N LEU A 154 -12.98 22.23 -1.76
CA LEU A 154 -12.10 21.07 -1.61
C LEU A 154 -12.08 20.64 -0.14
N ALA A 155 -12.46 19.40 0.17
CA ALA A 155 -12.41 18.87 1.53
C ALA A 155 -11.39 17.73 1.64
N GLY A 156 -10.36 17.91 2.48
CA GLY A 156 -9.30 16.91 2.59
C GLY A 156 -8.48 17.02 3.88
N PRO A 157 -7.71 15.97 4.25
CA PRO A 157 -6.77 16.04 5.36
C PRO A 157 -5.61 16.98 5.08
N TRP A 158 -5.22 17.10 3.81
CA TRP A 158 -4.17 17.97 3.35
C TRP A 158 -4.56 18.53 1.98
N ILE A 159 -4.34 19.83 1.80
CA ILE A 159 -4.55 20.56 0.54
C ILE A 159 -3.31 21.45 0.38
N PRO A 160 -2.61 21.45 -0.77
CA PRO A 160 -1.44 22.28 -0.96
C PRO A 160 -1.73 23.78 -0.77
N GLY A 161 -0.70 24.55 -0.42
CA GLY A 161 -0.80 26.02 -0.44
C GLY A 161 -1.01 26.53 -1.86
N GLY A 162 -1.73 27.64 -2.04
CA GLY A 162 -1.97 28.25 -3.36
C GLY A 162 -3.08 27.61 -4.20
N VAL A 163 -3.55 26.42 -3.84
CA VAL A 163 -4.68 25.76 -4.54
C VAL A 163 -6.01 26.47 -4.26
N ALA A 164 -6.21 26.94 -3.02
CA ALA A 164 -7.37 27.74 -2.63
C ALA A 164 -6.95 29.21 -2.42
N GLU A 165 -7.77 30.13 -2.94
CA GLU A 165 -7.54 31.57 -2.85
C GLU A 165 -7.87 32.10 -1.46
N ASP A 166 -8.85 31.49 -0.79
CA ASP A 166 -9.28 31.88 0.54
C ASP A 166 -8.63 31.02 1.62
N ALA A 167 -8.18 31.65 2.72
CA ALA A 167 -7.45 31.00 3.80
C ALA A 167 -8.27 29.81 4.33
N GLY A 168 -7.72 28.60 4.16
CA GLY A 168 -8.47 27.36 4.34
C GLY A 168 -9.14 27.25 5.70
N PHE A 169 -10.42 26.84 5.70
CA PHE A 169 -11.16 26.48 6.90
C PHE A 169 -10.53 25.24 7.53
N ARG A 170 -10.30 25.27 8.86
CA ARG A 170 -9.81 24.10 9.61
C ARG A 170 -10.91 23.59 10.54
N LEU A 171 -11.21 22.28 10.49
CA LEU A 171 -12.05 21.63 11.51
C LEU A 171 -11.19 20.92 12.57
N PRO A 172 -11.61 20.95 13.85
CA PRO A 172 -12.73 21.73 14.38
C PRO A 172 -12.43 23.23 14.27
N LEU A 173 -13.47 24.05 14.08
CA LEU A 173 -13.33 25.51 14.10
C LEU A 173 -12.67 25.88 15.43
N VAL A 174 -11.52 26.56 15.36
CA VAL A 174 -10.84 27.05 16.57
C VAL A 174 -11.70 28.17 17.14
N ARG A 175 -12.63 27.81 18.03
CA ARG A 175 -13.07 28.73 19.09
C ARG A 175 -12.17 28.49 20.30
N ASP A 176 -11.68 29.59 20.85
CA ASP A 176 -10.83 29.73 22.05
C ASP A 176 -10.76 28.46 22.93
N PRO A 177 -9.55 27.93 23.26
CA PRO A 177 -9.37 26.71 24.06
C PRO A 177 -10.04 26.73 25.45
N ARG A 178 -10.66 27.84 25.87
CA ARG A 178 -11.39 27.97 27.14
C ARG A 178 -12.92 27.91 27.03
N THR A 179 -13.53 27.99 25.85
CA THR A 179 -14.99 28.26 25.73
C THR A 179 -15.80 27.21 24.97
N ALA A 180 -15.32 25.97 24.88
CA ALA A 180 -16.15 24.83 24.48
C ALA A 180 -16.05 23.72 25.52
N HIS A 181 -16.66 23.95 26.68
CA HIS A 181 -17.01 22.89 27.61
C HIS A 181 -17.93 21.89 26.89
N ALA A 182 -17.32 20.83 26.36
CA ALA A 182 -17.94 19.58 25.97
C ALA A 182 -18.43 18.84 27.23
N GLN A 183 -19.42 19.44 27.91
CA GLN A 183 -19.85 19.05 29.24
C GLN A 183 -20.75 17.80 29.30
N ASP A 184 -21.08 17.17 28.17
CA ASP A 184 -22.01 16.03 28.20
C ASP A 184 -21.38 14.67 27.81
N ALA A 185 -20.33 14.66 26.96
CA ALA A 185 -19.60 13.43 26.62
C ALA A 185 -18.44 13.13 27.60
N VAL A 186 -17.77 14.17 28.11
CA VAL A 186 -16.65 14.05 29.05
C VAL A 186 -17.14 13.61 30.44
N HIS A 187 -18.39 13.94 30.82
CA HIS A 187 -18.92 13.58 32.13
C HIS A 187 -19.25 12.07 32.25
N ARG A 188 -19.54 11.39 31.13
CA ARG A 188 -19.75 9.93 31.09
C ARG A 188 -18.46 9.10 30.96
N LEU A 189 -17.35 9.72 30.57
CA LEU A 189 -16.04 9.06 30.34
C LEU A 189 -15.04 9.22 31.50
N GLY A 190 -15.45 9.84 32.63
CA GLY A 190 -14.72 9.75 33.90
C GLY A 190 -13.35 10.43 34.00
N GLY A 191 -12.95 11.26 33.02
CA GLY A 191 -11.64 11.93 33.06
C GLY A 191 -11.53 13.19 32.20
N ARG A 192 -10.70 14.15 32.62
CA ARG A 192 -10.38 15.37 31.87
C ARG A 192 -9.46 15.02 30.69
N LEU A 193 -10.04 14.84 29.50
CA LEU A 193 -9.24 14.83 28.26
C LEU A 193 -8.82 16.26 27.92
N PRO A 194 -7.56 16.50 27.51
CA PRO A 194 -7.07 17.84 27.16
C PRO A 194 -7.74 18.44 25.91
N HIS A 195 -8.31 17.60 25.03
CA HIS A 195 -9.02 18.01 23.82
C HIS A 195 -10.24 17.11 23.55
N VAL A 196 -11.26 17.65 22.87
CA VAL A 196 -12.43 16.87 22.44
C VAL A 196 -12.00 15.90 21.33
N PRO A 197 -12.13 14.58 21.53
CA PRO A 197 -11.73 13.61 20.51
C PRO A 197 -12.61 13.72 19.25
N PRO A 198 -12.10 13.33 18.07
CA PRO A 198 -12.89 13.30 16.83
C PRO A 198 -14.18 12.46 16.99
N PRO A 199 -15.27 12.78 16.27
CA PRO A 199 -16.52 12.00 16.31
C PRO A 199 -16.32 10.49 16.15
N VAL A 200 -15.48 10.07 15.18
CA VAL A 200 -15.16 8.65 14.96
C VAL A 200 -14.42 8.01 16.14
N VAL A 201 -13.57 8.76 16.84
CA VAL A 201 -12.88 8.27 18.04
C VAL A 201 -13.87 8.11 19.19
N GLN A 202 -14.84 9.02 19.33
CA GLN A 202 -15.91 8.90 20.32
C GLN A 202 -16.79 7.67 20.08
N GLN A 203 -17.10 7.35 18.81
CA GLN A 203 -17.80 6.12 18.44
C GLN A 203 -17.05 4.87 18.91
N VAL A 204 -15.76 4.76 18.61
CA VAL A 204 -14.94 3.61 19.03
C VAL A 204 -14.80 3.53 20.55
N LEU A 205 -14.62 4.66 21.25
CA LEU A 205 -14.59 4.67 22.71
C LEU A 205 -15.90 4.18 23.32
N ARG A 206 -17.07 4.56 22.76
CA ARG A 206 -18.37 4.04 23.20
C ARG A 206 -18.49 2.53 22.99
N ALA A 207 -18.01 2.02 21.86
CA ALA A 207 -17.97 0.58 21.59
C ALA A 207 -17.05 -0.16 22.59
N LEU A 208 -15.89 0.39 22.93
CA LEU A 208 -14.98 -0.17 23.93
C LEU A 208 -15.59 -0.16 25.34
N VAL A 209 -16.30 0.90 25.72
CA VAL A 209 -17.05 0.94 26.99
C VAL A 209 -18.13 -0.14 27.02
N ALA A 210 -18.90 -0.32 25.93
CA ALA A 210 -19.90 -1.38 25.83
C ALA A 210 -19.28 -2.79 25.90
N ALA A 211 -18.01 -2.93 25.55
CA ALA A 211 -17.25 -4.15 25.72
C ALA A 211 -16.70 -4.39 27.14
N ASN A 212 -16.98 -3.49 28.09
CA ASN A 212 -16.40 -3.43 29.43
C ASN A 212 -14.89 -3.13 29.48
N VAL A 213 -14.36 -2.41 28.47
CA VAL A 213 -12.99 -1.89 28.52
C VAL A 213 -12.97 -0.61 29.34
N ASP A 214 -12.08 -0.53 30.33
CA ASP A 214 -11.87 0.68 31.14
C ASP A 214 -11.11 1.74 30.32
N VAL A 215 -11.87 2.53 29.55
CA VAL A 215 -11.32 3.58 28.68
C VAL A 215 -10.63 4.70 29.45
N ALA A 216 -10.91 4.87 30.75
CA ALA A 216 -10.24 5.87 31.58
C ALA A 216 -8.78 5.51 31.87
N ARG A 217 -8.40 4.24 31.73
CA ARG A 217 -7.02 3.76 31.85
C ARG A 217 -6.20 3.88 30.57
N ILE A 218 -6.83 4.20 29.43
CA ILE A 218 -6.10 4.37 28.17
C ILE A 218 -5.29 5.67 28.25
N PRO A 219 -3.94 5.62 28.12
CA PRO A 219 -3.11 6.82 28.13
C PRO A 219 -3.56 7.82 27.06
N ALA A 220 -3.53 9.12 27.37
CA ALA A 220 -3.99 10.16 26.44
C ALA A 220 -3.31 10.08 25.06
N GLN A 221 -2.01 9.74 25.00
CA GLN A 221 -1.29 9.57 23.74
C GLN A 221 -1.76 8.36 22.90
N GLN A 222 -2.49 7.42 23.50
CA GLN A 222 -3.05 6.23 22.85
C GLN A 222 -4.51 6.41 22.43
N ILE A 223 -5.13 7.56 22.72
CA ILE A 223 -6.49 7.90 22.25
C ILE A 223 -6.42 8.39 20.80
N ARG A 224 -6.07 7.46 19.92
CA ARG A 224 -5.96 7.63 18.47
C ARG A 224 -6.74 6.52 17.78
N LEU A 225 -7.35 6.83 16.64
CA LEU A 225 -8.24 5.90 15.94
C LEU A 225 -7.57 4.54 15.64
N ASP A 226 -6.33 4.56 15.17
CA ASP A 226 -5.54 3.36 14.86
C ASP A 226 -5.31 2.46 16.08
N HIS A 227 -4.99 3.06 17.23
CA HIS A 227 -4.78 2.31 18.47
C HIS A 227 -6.10 1.74 19.02
N LEU A 228 -7.17 2.53 18.99
CA LEU A 228 -8.47 2.12 19.52
C LEU A 228 -9.12 1.03 18.66
N VAL A 229 -8.97 1.09 17.33
CA VAL A 229 -9.44 0.03 16.42
C VAL A 229 -8.69 -1.28 16.64
N ARG A 230 -7.41 -1.23 17.01
CA ARG A 230 -6.66 -2.43 17.45
C ARG A 230 -7.26 -3.03 18.73
N GLN A 231 -7.57 -2.20 19.72
CA GLN A 231 -8.21 -2.68 20.95
C GLN A 231 -9.59 -3.28 20.68
N LEU A 232 -10.38 -2.63 19.82
CA LEU A 232 -11.69 -3.14 19.37
C LEU A 232 -11.55 -4.48 18.64
N GLY A 233 -10.52 -4.63 17.80
CA GLY A 233 -10.19 -5.88 17.13
C GLY A 233 -9.90 -7.02 18.11
N ARG A 234 -9.19 -6.75 19.21
CA ARG A 234 -8.93 -7.73 20.27
C ARG A 234 -10.19 -8.12 21.02
N VAL A 235 -11.04 -7.14 21.36
CA VAL A 235 -12.35 -7.39 22.00
C VAL A 235 -13.20 -8.31 21.13
N LEU A 236 -13.27 -8.04 19.82
CA LEU A 236 -14.10 -8.82 18.91
C LEU A 236 -13.44 -10.13 18.46
N ALA A 237 -12.17 -10.40 18.84
CA ALA A 237 -11.51 -11.68 18.56
C ALA A 237 -12.24 -12.88 19.16
N GLU A 238 -12.93 -12.66 20.27
CA GLU A 238 -13.71 -13.68 20.97
C GLU A 238 -15.12 -13.87 20.38
N CYS A 239 -15.49 -13.10 19.34
CA CYS A 239 -16.84 -13.10 18.75
C CYS A 239 -16.76 -13.14 17.21
N PRO A 240 -16.53 -14.31 16.59
CA PRO A 240 -16.40 -14.45 15.13
C PRO A 240 -17.58 -13.88 14.33
N GLU A 241 -18.80 -14.03 14.84
CA GLU A 241 -20.02 -13.51 14.22
C GLU A 241 -20.04 -11.98 14.23
N GLY A 242 -19.64 -11.37 15.34
CA GLY A 242 -19.51 -9.91 15.46
C GLY A 242 -18.47 -9.34 14.49
N ARG A 243 -17.33 -10.05 14.34
CA ARG A 243 -16.31 -9.70 13.33
C ARG A 243 -16.86 -9.79 11.91
N ARG A 244 -17.63 -10.83 11.59
CA ARG A 244 -18.25 -11.00 10.26
C ARG A 244 -19.24 -9.87 9.96
N VAL A 245 -20.10 -9.51 10.92
CA VAL A 245 -21.04 -8.39 10.75
C VAL A 245 -20.27 -7.09 10.50
N ILE A 246 -19.27 -6.77 11.31
CA ILE A 246 -18.45 -5.56 11.09
C ILE A 246 -17.74 -5.59 9.75
N ALA A 247 -17.12 -6.71 9.36
CA ALA A 247 -16.44 -6.84 8.08
C ALA A 247 -17.39 -6.51 6.92
N ARG A 248 -18.59 -7.11 6.90
CA ARG A 248 -19.65 -6.84 5.91
C ARG A 248 -20.07 -5.37 5.87
N LEU A 249 -20.31 -4.75 7.02
CA LEU A 249 -20.70 -3.35 7.09
C LEU A 249 -19.58 -2.41 6.64
N THR A 250 -18.32 -2.74 6.96
CA THR A 250 -17.16 -1.94 6.55
C THR A 250 -16.79 -2.11 5.10
N ALA A 251 -17.29 -3.13 4.39
CA ALA A 251 -17.09 -3.27 2.95
C ALA A 251 -17.95 -2.27 2.16
N LEU A 252 -19.09 -1.83 2.71
CA LEU A 252 -19.99 -0.88 2.08
C LEU A 252 -19.40 0.54 2.10
N ARG A 253 -19.23 1.14 0.91
CA ARG A 253 -18.76 2.54 0.76
C ARG A 253 -19.89 3.56 0.79
N VAL A 254 -21.14 3.10 0.75
CA VAL A 254 -22.34 3.95 0.68
C VAL A 254 -23.28 3.72 1.87
N PRO A 255 -24.18 4.67 2.17
CA PRO A 255 -25.22 4.46 3.16
C PRO A 255 -26.13 3.26 2.82
N PHE A 256 -26.57 2.55 3.85
CA PHE A 256 -27.38 1.33 3.75
C PHE A 256 -28.61 1.36 4.65
N SER A 257 -29.60 0.51 4.36
CA SER A 257 -30.85 0.43 5.14
C SER A 257 -30.70 -0.39 6.42
N SER A 258 -31.60 -0.18 7.39
CA SER A 258 -31.71 -1.05 8.56
C SER A 258 -31.93 -2.51 8.19
N SER A 259 -32.68 -2.80 7.12
CA SER A 259 -32.85 -4.18 6.63
C SER A 259 -31.54 -4.82 6.18
N LEU A 260 -30.59 -4.05 5.65
CA LEU A 260 -29.27 -4.58 5.31
C LEU A 260 -28.43 -4.87 6.56
N LEU A 261 -28.56 -4.05 7.61
CA LEU A 261 -27.93 -4.31 8.90
C LEU A 261 -28.41 -5.66 9.48
N GLU A 262 -29.70 -5.96 9.36
CA GLU A 262 -30.26 -7.26 9.75
C GLU A 262 -29.69 -8.40 8.90
N ARG A 263 -29.68 -8.24 7.56
CA ARG A 263 -29.11 -9.22 6.61
C ARG A 263 -27.61 -9.47 6.84
N ALA A 264 -26.87 -8.47 7.31
CA ALA A 264 -25.46 -8.63 7.65
C ALA A 264 -25.26 -9.63 8.80
N GLY A 265 -26.30 -9.88 9.61
CA GLY A 265 -26.31 -10.80 10.75
C GLY A 265 -26.45 -10.09 12.10
N PHE A 266 -26.72 -8.78 12.12
CA PHE A 266 -26.73 -7.99 13.35
C PHE A 266 -27.76 -8.48 14.39
N VAL A 267 -28.96 -8.88 13.94
CA VAL A 267 -30.05 -9.33 14.83
C VAL A 267 -29.73 -10.65 15.51
N SER A 268 -28.95 -11.52 14.87
CA SER A 268 -28.53 -12.81 15.45
C SER A 268 -27.44 -12.70 16.51
N LEU A 269 -26.88 -11.51 16.72
CA LEU A 269 -25.83 -11.29 17.72
C LEU A 269 -26.41 -11.18 19.13
N SER A 270 -25.62 -11.58 20.13
CA SER A 270 -25.97 -11.35 21.53
C SER A 270 -26.07 -9.85 21.84
N ASP A 271 -26.87 -9.48 22.83
CA ASP A 271 -27.07 -8.09 23.26
C ASP A 271 -25.76 -7.36 23.55
N ARG A 272 -24.81 -8.09 24.16
CA ARG A 272 -23.47 -7.57 24.42
C ARG A 272 -22.76 -7.17 23.14
N VAL A 273 -22.73 -8.04 22.13
CA VAL A 273 -22.03 -7.76 20.87
C VAL A 273 -22.77 -6.69 20.06
N ARG A 274 -24.10 -6.69 20.06
CA ARG A 274 -24.89 -5.60 19.46
C ARG A 274 -24.55 -4.25 20.07
N GLY A 275 -24.46 -4.17 21.41
CA GLY A 275 -24.06 -2.95 22.11
C GLY A 275 -22.64 -2.46 21.78
N ILE A 276 -21.74 -3.35 21.32
CA ILE A 276 -20.40 -2.97 20.83
C ILE A 276 -20.48 -2.42 19.40
N ILE A 277 -21.30 -3.02 18.54
CA ILE A 277 -21.38 -2.66 17.11
C ILE A 277 -22.23 -1.40 16.88
N ASP A 278 -23.35 -1.25 17.58
CA ASP A 278 -24.29 -0.12 17.39
C ASP A 278 -23.62 1.26 17.40
N PRO A 279 -22.72 1.57 18.36
CA PRO A 279 -22.05 2.88 18.41
C PRO A 279 -21.12 3.18 17.23
N LEU A 280 -20.75 2.16 16.44
CA LEU A 280 -19.89 2.26 15.26
C LEU A 280 -20.68 2.62 13.99
N VAL A 281 -22.00 2.50 14.04
CA VAL A 281 -22.91 2.84 12.95
C VAL A 281 -23.48 4.23 13.17
N GLU A 282 -23.32 5.10 12.18
CA GLU A 282 -23.93 6.43 12.14
C GLU A 282 -25.30 6.33 11.45
N GLU A 283 -26.31 6.93 12.07
CA GLU A 283 -27.63 7.10 11.46
C GLU A 283 -27.72 8.49 10.84
N LEU A 284 -28.13 8.55 9.58
CA LEU A 284 -28.29 9.77 8.81
C LEU A 284 -29.73 10.30 8.92
N ASP A 285 -29.95 11.56 8.52
CA ASP A 285 -31.25 12.23 8.67
C ASP A 285 -32.39 11.56 7.88
N ASP A 286 -32.05 10.82 6.82
CA ASP A 286 -32.99 10.02 6.02
C ASP A 286 -33.26 8.61 6.60
N GLY A 287 -32.72 8.32 7.80
CA GLY A 287 -32.82 7.03 8.47
C GLY A 287 -31.89 5.95 7.91
N SER A 288 -31.10 6.25 6.88
CA SER A 288 -30.05 5.35 6.40
C SER A 288 -28.89 5.29 7.39
N LYS A 289 -28.07 4.25 7.26
CA LYS A 289 -26.98 3.92 8.18
C LYS A 289 -25.66 3.87 7.43
N LEU A 290 -24.57 4.25 8.09
CA LEU A 290 -23.23 4.31 7.50
C LEU A 290 -22.18 3.94 8.55
N ILE A 291 -21.14 3.22 8.14
CA ILE A 291 -19.89 3.19 8.91
C ILE A 291 -19.02 4.33 8.41
N PRO A 292 -18.60 5.30 9.26
CA PRO A 292 -17.75 6.40 8.80
C PRO A 292 -16.48 5.88 8.13
N ASP A 293 -16.16 6.42 6.94
CA ASP A 293 -15.08 5.90 6.11
C ASP A 293 -13.73 5.81 6.86
N ALA A 294 -13.39 6.81 7.68
CA ALA A 294 -12.17 6.77 8.51
C ALA A 294 -12.12 5.55 9.44
N LEU A 295 -13.26 5.13 9.99
CA LEU A 295 -13.37 3.92 10.82
C LEU A 295 -13.27 2.67 9.95
N ALA A 296 -14.02 2.60 8.85
CA ALA A 296 -14.01 1.46 7.96
C ALA A 296 -12.59 1.18 7.43
N ARG A 297 -11.86 2.23 7.04
CA ARG A 297 -10.44 2.16 6.63
C ARG A 297 -9.53 1.65 7.74
N ALA A 298 -9.66 2.21 8.95
CA ALA A 298 -8.85 1.79 10.07
C ALA A 298 -9.08 0.30 10.40
N ILE A 299 -10.31 -0.19 10.26
CA ILE A 299 -10.66 -1.61 10.45
C ILE A 299 -10.04 -2.47 9.35
N ARG A 300 -10.31 -2.16 8.06
CA ARG A 300 -9.78 -2.94 6.91
C ARG A 300 -8.25 -2.96 6.85
N GLY A 301 -7.61 -1.86 7.24
CA GLY A 301 -6.15 -1.70 7.22
C GLY A 301 -5.42 -2.51 8.29
N HIS A 302 -6.09 -2.94 9.36
CA HIS A 302 -5.43 -3.54 10.52
C HIS A 302 -5.36 -5.07 10.42
N TRP A 303 -4.18 -5.65 10.70
CA TRP A 303 -3.91 -7.08 10.53
C TRP A 303 -4.80 -8.00 11.38
N ASP A 304 -5.20 -7.59 12.59
CA ASP A 304 -6.16 -8.33 13.45
C ASP A 304 -7.51 -8.62 12.75
N TRP A 305 -7.82 -7.90 11.67
CA TRP A 305 -9.03 -8.00 10.87
C TRP A 305 -8.81 -8.62 9.49
N LYS A 306 -7.55 -8.91 9.11
CA LYS A 306 -7.18 -9.52 7.84
C LYS A 306 -7.24 -11.04 7.94
N LEU A 307 -8.45 -11.58 7.88
CA LEU A 307 -8.69 -12.98 7.53
C LEU A 307 -9.21 -12.98 6.09
N ASP A 308 -8.42 -13.50 5.15
CA ASP A 308 -8.72 -13.42 3.71
C ASP A 308 -10.12 -13.97 3.37
N GLU A 309 -10.56 -15.03 4.05
CA GLU A 309 -11.92 -15.59 3.89
C GLU A 309 -13.01 -14.63 4.39
N LEU A 310 -12.80 -13.96 5.51
CA LEU A 310 -13.77 -13.03 6.09
C LEU A 310 -13.94 -11.79 5.21
N GLN A 311 -12.84 -11.26 4.68
CA GLN A 311 -12.85 -10.13 3.75
C GLN A 311 -13.53 -10.52 2.44
N THR A 312 -13.21 -11.69 1.89
CA THR A 312 -13.84 -12.20 0.67
C THR A 312 -15.36 -12.38 0.85
N ASP A 313 -15.82 -12.95 1.97
CA ASP A 313 -17.27 -13.04 2.29
C ASP A 313 -17.92 -11.65 2.40
N ALA A 314 -17.26 -10.70 3.06
CA ALA A 314 -17.77 -9.35 3.22
C ALA A 314 -17.95 -8.62 1.88
N HIS A 315 -16.97 -8.75 0.98
CA HIS A 315 -17.05 -8.17 -0.35
C HIS A 315 -18.08 -8.86 -1.23
N HIS A 316 -18.22 -10.20 -1.19
CA HIS A 316 -19.33 -10.89 -1.87
C HIS A 316 -20.70 -10.46 -1.35
N PHE A 317 -20.86 -10.29 -0.03
CA PHE A 317 -22.08 -9.77 0.56
C PHE A 317 -22.43 -8.37 0.03
N ALA A 318 -21.45 -7.47 -0.01
CA ALA A 318 -21.64 -6.12 -0.56
C ALA A 318 -21.95 -6.15 -2.06
N ALA A 319 -21.29 -7.01 -2.84
CA ALA A 319 -21.56 -7.18 -4.27
C ALA A 319 -23.02 -7.62 -4.54
N VAL A 320 -23.54 -8.58 -3.76
CA VAL A 320 -24.95 -9.00 -3.88
C VAL A 320 -25.91 -7.83 -3.60
N TYR A 321 -25.63 -7.04 -2.56
CA TYR A 321 -26.42 -5.87 -2.23
C TYR A 321 -26.45 -4.84 -3.37
N HIS A 322 -25.29 -4.52 -3.94
CA HIS A 322 -25.18 -3.58 -5.04
C HIS A 322 -25.84 -4.10 -6.33
N ARG A 323 -25.76 -5.40 -6.59
CA ARG A 323 -26.47 -6.04 -7.71
C ARG A 323 -28.00 -5.88 -7.62
N GLU A 324 -28.56 -6.12 -6.45
CA GLU A 324 -30.01 -5.94 -6.22
C GLU A 324 -30.43 -4.48 -6.45
N ARG A 325 -29.60 -3.53 -6.01
CA ARG A 325 -29.86 -2.09 -6.20
C ARG A 325 -29.69 -1.64 -7.64
N PHE A 326 -28.69 -2.18 -8.34
CA PHE A 326 -28.51 -2.02 -9.77
C PHE A 326 -29.77 -2.45 -10.52
N GLN A 327 -30.28 -3.66 -10.25
CA GLN A 327 -31.50 -4.17 -10.87
C GLN A 327 -32.70 -3.26 -10.59
N ALA A 328 -32.90 -2.88 -9.32
CA ALA A 328 -34.00 -2.01 -8.94
C ALA A 328 -33.90 -0.60 -9.59
N ALA A 329 -32.70 -0.03 -9.70
CA ALA A 329 -32.49 1.25 -10.37
C ALA A 329 -32.74 1.14 -11.88
N HIS A 330 -32.26 0.06 -12.50
CA HIS A 330 -32.46 -0.25 -13.90
C HIS A 330 -33.95 -0.38 -14.25
N GLU A 331 -34.72 -1.13 -13.44
CA GLU A 331 -36.18 -1.29 -13.60
C GLU A 331 -36.94 0.04 -13.50
N ARG A 332 -36.44 0.98 -12.69
CA ARG A 332 -37.01 2.34 -12.60
C ARG A 332 -36.57 3.28 -13.72
N GLY A 333 -35.66 2.85 -14.59
CA GLY A 333 -35.07 3.70 -15.64
C GLY A 333 -34.09 4.75 -15.09
N ASP A 334 -33.62 4.61 -13.85
CA ASP A 334 -32.64 5.51 -13.23
C ASP A 334 -31.22 5.08 -13.62
N VAL A 335 -30.80 5.55 -14.80
CA VAL A 335 -29.51 5.16 -15.40
C VAL A 335 -28.33 5.55 -14.51
N ALA A 336 -28.36 6.75 -13.92
CA ALA A 336 -27.28 7.24 -13.07
C ALA A 336 -27.11 6.37 -11.81
N ALA A 337 -28.22 6.06 -11.14
CA ALA A 337 -28.17 5.17 -9.98
C ALA A 337 -27.75 3.76 -10.40
N ALA A 338 -28.24 3.23 -11.53
CA ALA A 338 -27.84 1.90 -12.00
C ALA A 338 -26.32 1.83 -12.24
N VAL A 339 -25.74 2.74 -13.03
CA VAL A 339 -24.29 2.73 -13.31
C VAL A 339 -23.49 2.84 -12.01
N ARG A 340 -23.90 3.69 -11.06
CA ARG A 340 -23.23 3.79 -9.75
C ARG A 340 -23.21 2.45 -9.01
N GLU A 341 -24.35 1.78 -8.91
CA GLU A 341 -24.46 0.50 -8.19
C GLU A 341 -23.70 -0.63 -8.92
N GLU A 342 -23.63 -0.59 -10.26
CA GLU A 342 -22.80 -1.52 -11.04
C GLU A 342 -21.30 -1.32 -10.76
N LEU A 343 -20.83 -0.08 -10.68
CA LEU A 343 -19.43 0.22 -10.33
C LEU A 343 -19.09 -0.27 -8.92
N GLU A 344 -19.99 -0.06 -7.95
CA GLU A 344 -19.82 -0.62 -6.62
C GLU A 344 -19.80 -2.16 -6.65
N GLU A 345 -20.71 -2.82 -7.38
CA GLU A 345 -20.67 -4.28 -7.54
C GLU A 345 -19.32 -4.75 -8.11
N ILE A 346 -18.81 -4.09 -9.16
CA ILE A 346 -17.52 -4.41 -9.77
C ILE A 346 -16.38 -4.23 -8.77
N HIS A 347 -16.35 -3.12 -8.03
CA HIS A 347 -15.36 -2.87 -6.99
C HIS A 347 -15.35 -3.99 -5.95
N GLN A 348 -16.52 -4.35 -5.42
CA GLN A 348 -16.64 -5.39 -4.40
C GLN A 348 -16.18 -6.75 -4.94
N LEU A 349 -16.55 -7.14 -6.16
CA LEU A 349 -16.08 -8.38 -6.77
C LEU A 349 -14.56 -8.37 -7.04
N THR A 350 -13.99 -7.20 -7.34
CA THR A 350 -12.55 -7.01 -7.54
C THR A 350 -11.79 -7.23 -6.24
N GLU A 351 -12.22 -6.60 -5.15
CA GLU A 351 -11.66 -6.80 -3.81
C GLU A 351 -11.86 -8.26 -3.31
N ALA A 352 -12.97 -8.88 -3.69
CA ALA A 352 -13.21 -10.32 -3.45
C ALA A 352 -12.32 -11.23 -4.32
N GLY A 353 -11.69 -10.71 -5.38
CA GLY A 353 -10.89 -11.50 -6.32
C GLY A 353 -11.71 -12.50 -7.13
N ASP A 354 -12.98 -12.18 -7.39
CA ASP A 354 -13.89 -13.04 -8.15
C ASP A 354 -13.66 -12.88 -9.67
N ALA A 355 -12.56 -13.49 -10.12
CA ALA A 355 -12.19 -13.51 -11.52
C ALA A 355 -13.27 -14.16 -12.41
N VAL A 356 -14.01 -15.14 -11.89
CA VAL A 356 -15.04 -15.84 -12.66
C VAL A 356 -16.18 -14.89 -13.00
N ALA A 357 -16.71 -14.17 -12.00
CA ALA A 357 -17.80 -13.23 -12.21
C ALA A 357 -17.41 -12.03 -13.10
N LEU A 358 -16.17 -11.55 -12.98
CA LEU A 358 -15.71 -10.35 -13.69
C LEU A 358 -15.22 -10.63 -15.11
N LEU A 359 -14.51 -11.73 -15.34
CA LEU A 359 -13.99 -12.05 -16.67
C LEU A 359 -15.06 -12.64 -17.60
N SER A 360 -16.20 -13.10 -17.07
CA SER A 360 -17.34 -13.52 -17.90
C SER A 360 -18.16 -12.36 -18.46
N ARG A 361 -17.84 -11.10 -18.11
CA ARG A 361 -18.55 -9.90 -18.56
C ARG A 361 -17.60 -8.88 -19.20
N SER A 362 -18.18 -8.00 -20.01
CA SER A 362 -17.47 -6.81 -20.51
C SER A 362 -17.54 -5.72 -19.45
N LEU A 363 -16.38 -5.27 -18.96
CA LEU A 363 -16.28 -4.13 -18.04
C LEU A 363 -16.23 -2.82 -18.84
N GLN A 364 -16.52 -1.70 -18.16
CA GLN A 364 -16.71 -0.38 -18.79
C GLN A 364 -15.41 0.43 -18.89
N PHE A 365 -14.40 0.06 -18.09
CA PHE A 365 -13.13 0.76 -17.99
C PHE A 365 -11.98 -0.24 -18.01
N VAL A 366 -10.89 0.12 -18.69
CA VAL A 366 -9.66 -0.69 -18.69
C VAL A 366 -9.10 -0.83 -17.28
N GLU A 367 -9.16 0.25 -16.48
CA GLU A 367 -8.68 0.28 -15.12
C GLU A 367 -9.41 -0.71 -14.18
N GLN A 368 -10.62 -1.16 -14.52
CA GLN A 368 -11.31 -2.20 -13.75
C GLN A 368 -10.67 -3.58 -13.95
N TYR A 369 -10.19 -3.87 -15.17
CA TYR A 369 -9.43 -5.08 -15.43
C TYR A 369 -8.04 -5.00 -14.77
N ASP A 370 -7.40 -3.84 -14.78
CA ASP A 370 -6.13 -3.63 -14.07
C ASP A 370 -6.26 -3.81 -12.56
N ALA A 371 -7.31 -3.23 -11.97
CA ALA A 371 -7.61 -3.35 -10.55
C ALA A 371 -7.82 -4.84 -10.18
N LEU A 372 -8.54 -5.59 -11.01
CA LEU A 372 -8.74 -7.03 -10.82
C LEU A 372 -7.41 -7.80 -10.91
N GLY A 373 -6.62 -7.52 -11.94
CA GLY A 373 -5.31 -8.13 -12.13
C GLY A 373 -4.38 -7.87 -10.94
N LYS A 374 -4.39 -6.64 -10.41
CA LYS A 374 -3.62 -6.24 -9.22
C LYS A 374 -4.10 -6.96 -7.97
N ALA A 375 -5.41 -6.95 -7.70
CA ALA A 375 -6.00 -7.63 -6.55
C ALA A 375 -5.64 -9.13 -6.53
N LEU A 376 -5.76 -9.80 -7.69
CA LEU A 376 -5.38 -11.21 -7.85
C LEU A 376 -3.88 -11.43 -7.65
N SER A 377 -3.03 -10.56 -8.22
CA SER A 377 -1.56 -10.62 -8.06
C SER A 377 -1.15 -10.46 -6.59
N GLN A 378 -1.78 -9.54 -5.85
CA GLN A 378 -1.51 -9.31 -4.43
C GLN A 378 -2.01 -10.47 -3.56
N LYS A 379 -3.18 -11.04 -3.86
CA LYS A 379 -3.68 -12.26 -3.20
C LYS A 379 -2.73 -13.44 -3.43
N ALA A 380 -2.22 -13.60 -4.65
CA ALA A 380 -1.27 -14.65 -4.98
C ALA A 380 0.01 -14.60 -4.13
N LEU A 381 0.50 -13.41 -3.74
CA LEU A 381 1.67 -13.26 -2.87
C LEU A 381 1.49 -13.85 -1.47
N ARG A 382 0.25 -13.99 -1.00
CA ARG A 382 -0.09 -14.50 0.34
C ARG A 382 -0.68 -15.91 0.30
N ALA A 383 -1.05 -16.38 -0.89
CA ALA A 383 -1.72 -17.64 -1.08
C ALA A 383 -0.75 -18.83 -0.92
N PRO A 384 -1.24 -20.01 -0.51
CA PRO A 384 -0.48 -21.25 -0.62
C PRO A 384 -0.05 -21.50 -2.08
N ARG A 385 1.08 -22.19 -2.27
CA ARG A 385 1.68 -22.46 -3.59
C ARG A 385 0.70 -23.09 -4.59
N GLU A 386 -0.20 -23.95 -4.13
CA GLU A 386 -1.24 -24.60 -4.96
C GLU A 386 -2.26 -23.61 -5.54
N GLN A 387 -2.53 -22.50 -4.84
CA GLN A 387 -3.47 -21.46 -5.25
C GLN A 387 -2.79 -20.31 -5.98
N GLU A 388 -1.51 -20.04 -5.67
CA GLU A 388 -0.72 -18.98 -6.29
C GLU A 388 -0.75 -19.08 -7.83
N GLU A 389 -0.51 -20.25 -8.39
CA GLU A 389 -0.49 -20.45 -9.85
C GLU A 389 -1.83 -20.10 -10.50
N ARG A 390 -2.95 -20.52 -9.89
CA ARG A 390 -4.29 -20.19 -10.39
C ARG A 390 -4.55 -18.69 -10.35
N LEU A 391 -4.28 -18.05 -9.20
CA LEU A 391 -4.51 -16.62 -9.01
C LEU A 391 -3.68 -15.76 -9.97
N ARG A 392 -2.41 -16.13 -10.21
CA ARG A 392 -1.55 -15.41 -11.17
C ARG A 392 -2.02 -15.59 -12.61
N ARG A 393 -2.52 -16.78 -12.98
CA ARG A 393 -3.12 -16.99 -14.31
C ARG A 393 -4.39 -16.19 -14.50
N ASP A 394 -5.24 -16.12 -13.48
CA ASP A 394 -6.44 -15.27 -13.53
C ASP A 394 -6.06 -13.77 -13.58
N ALA A 395 -4.98 -13.36 -12.90
CA ALA A 395 -4.45 -12.01 -13.04
C ALA A 395 -3.99 -11.72 -14.48
N VAL A 396 -3.23 -12.64 -15.11
CA VAL A 396 -2.82 -12.53 -16.53
C VAL A 396 -4.04 -12.38 -17.43
N ARG A 397 -5.10 -13.19 -17.21
CA ARG A 397 -6.34 -13.09 -17.99
C ARG A 397 -7.04 -11.74 -17.81
N ALA A 398 -7.02 -11.16 -16.61
CA ALA A 398 -7.56 -9.83 -16.38
C ALA A 398 -6.78 -8.78 -17.20
N TYR A 399 -5.44 -8.82 -17.18
CA TYR A 399 -4.63 -7.90 -17.97
C TYR A 399 -4.73 -8.15 -19.48
N GLU A 400 -4.95 -9.38 -19.94
CA GLU A 400 -5.27 -9.67 -21.35
C GLU A 400 -6.55 -8.95 -21.77
N ARG A 401 -7.59 -8.97 -20.91
CA ARG A 401 -8.83 -8.22 -21.13
C ARG A 401 -8.62 -6.71 -21.10
N ALA A 402 -7.67 -6.22 -20.29
CA ALA A 402 -7.27 -4.81 -20.31
C ALA A 402 -6.67 -4.43 -21.67
N ILE A 403 -5.72 -5.22 -22.20
CA ILE A 403 -5.10 -4.99 -23.52
C ILE A 403 -6.12 -5.10 -24.67
N GLU A 404 -7.07 -6.02 -24.59
CA GLU A 404 -8.18 -6.09 -25.56
C GLU A 404 -9.03 -4.81 -25.57
N HIS A 405 -9.11 -4.12 -24.43
CA HIS A 405 -9.82 -2.85 -24.26
C HIS A 405 -8.96 -1.65 -24.71
N ASP A 406 -7.68 -1.62 -24.32
CA ASP A 406 -6.69 -0.62 -24.71
C ASP A 406 -5.33 -1.29 -24.97
N GLU A 407 -4.96 -1.43 -26.25
CA GLU A 407 -3.69 -2.04 -26.66
C GLU A 407 -2.46 -1.24 -26.23
N ARG A 408 -2.64 -0.01 -25.76
CA ARG A 408 -1.55 0.88 -25.29
C ARG A 408 -1.41 0.88 -23.77
N ASP A 409 -2.08 -0.05 -23.10
CA ASP A 409 -2.00 -0.17 -21.65
C ASP A 409 -0.66 -0.78 -21.20
N ALA A 410 0.31 0.11 -20.99
CA ALA A 410 1.64 -0.27 -20.50
C ALA A 410 1.61 -0.99 -19.15
N TYR A 411 0.62 -0.69 -18.30
CA TYR A 411 0.45 -1.32 -16.98
C TYR A 411 0.05 -2.78 -17.16
N ALA A 412 -0.96 -3.05 -17.99
CA ALA A 412 -1.37 -4.41 -18.30
C ALA A 412 -0.24 -5.26 -18.92
N HIS A 413 0.47 -4.73 -19.92
CA HIS A 413 1.63 -5.40 -20.52
C HIS A 413 2.69 -5.75 -19.45
N HIS A 414 3.03 -4.80 -18.59
CA HIS A 414 4.01 -5.03 -17.52
C HIS A 414 3.60 -6.17 -16.59
N TYR A 415 2.35 -6.18 -16.15
CA TYR A 415 1.89 -7.15 -15.17
C TYR A 415 1.54 -8.53 -15.75
N ILE A 416 1.27 -8.65 -17.05
CA ILE A 416 1.30 -9.94 -17.74
C ILE A 416 2.72 -10.52 -17.64
N ALA A 417 3.71 -9.75 -18.06
CA ALA A 417 5.11 -10.17 -18.02
C ALA A 417 5.53 -10.58 -16.61
N PHE A 418 5.22 -9.74 -15.61
CA PHE A 418 5.55 -10.00 -14.22
C PHE A 418 4.91 -11.25 -13.64
N ASN A 419 3.61 -11.47 -13.85
CA ASN A 419 2.96 -12.66 -13.30
C ASN A 419 3.44 -13.95 -13.96
N LEU A 420 3.69 -13.94 -15.27
CA LEU A 420 4.29 -15.07 -15.98
C LEU A 420 5.73 -15.32 -15.56
N ASP A 421 6.51 -14.24 -15.37
CA ASP A 421 7.89 -14.28 -14.90
C ASP A 421 7.97 -14.92 -13.51
N VAL A 422 7.13 -14.49 -12.56
CA VAL A 422 7.07 -15.08 -11.21
C VAL A 422 6.83 -16.59 -11.27
N LEU A 423 5.95 -17.04 -12.16
CA LEU A 423 5.66 -18.47 -12.38
C LEU A 423 6.78 -19.22 -13.12
N GLY A 424 7.76 -18.52 -13.70
CA GLY A 424 8.77 -19.10 -14.57
C GLY A 424 8.17 -19.68 -15.86
N MET A 425 7.09 -19.09 -16.37
CA MET A 425 6.34 -19.58 -17.54
C MET A 425 6.52 -18.67 -18.75
N ASP A 426 6.37 -19.27 -19.94
CA ASP A 426 6.33 -18.59 -21.25
C ASP A 426 7.38 -17.46 -21.41
N PRO A 427 8.67 -17.79 -21.36
CA PRO A 427 9.75 -16.81 -21.38
C PRO A 427 9.75 -15.86 -22.58
N GLU A 428 9.31 -16.32 -23.75
CA GLU A 428 9.25 -15.52 -24.98
C GLU A 428 8.15 -14.46 -24.88
N ARG A 429 6.99 -14.85 -24.32
CA ARG A 429 5.94 -13.89 -24.00
C ARG A 429 6.37 -12.89 -22.94
N VAL A 430 6.98 -13.35 -21.84
CA VAL A 430 7.47 -12.45 -20.78
C VAL A 430 8.37 -11.35 -21.35
N GLU A 431 9.31 -11.72 -22.22
CA GLU A 431 10.18 -10.76 -22.89
C GLU A 431 9.40 -9.75 -23.74
N ARG A 432 8.51 -10.24 -24.62
CA ARG A 432 7.70 -9.38 -25.50
C ARG A 432 6.87 -8.37 -24.70
N GLU A 433 6.18 -8.83 -23.66
CA GLU A 433 5.31 -7.97 -22.86
C GLU A 433 6.11 -6.94 -22.03
N TYR A 434 7.30 -7.31 -21.52
CA TYR A 434 8.18 -6.33 -20.87
C TYR A 434 8.73 -5.27 -21.83
N ILE A 435 9.08 -5.67 -23.06
CA ILE A 435 9.52 -4.75 -24.11
C ILE A 435 8.40 -3.75 -24.46
N GLU A 436 7.18 -4.25 -24.66
CA GLU A 436 6.03 -3.42 -25.01
C GLU A 436 5.70 -2.41 -23.89
N ALA A 437 5.64 -2.87 -22.64
CA ALA A 437 5.40 -1.99 -21.50
C ALA A 437 6.45 -0.87 -21.39
N ARG A 438 7.73 -1.20 -21.58
CA ARG A 438 8.83 -0.23 -21.57
C ARG A 438 8.68 0.76 -22.72
N ASP A 439 8.39 0.30 -23.93
CA ASP A 439 8.31 1.17 -25.11
C ASP A 439 7.08 2.10 -25.06
N LEU A 440 5.97 1.65 -24.46
CA LEU A 440 4.78 2.47 -24.21
C LEU A 440 4.99 3.51 -23.08
N ALA A 441 5.82 3.19 -22.08
CA ALA A 441 6.11 4.07 -20.95
C ALA A 441 7.63 4.12 -20.61
N PRO A 442 8.46 4.72 -21.48
CA PRO A 442 9.92 4.70 -21.36
C PRO A 442 10.45 5.46 -20.13
N TRP A 443 9.63 6.33 -19.56
CA TRP A 443 9.91 7.11 -18.35
C TRP A 443 9.68 6.32 -17.05
N HIS A 444 9.17 5.09 -17.10
CA HIS A 444 8.80 4.32 -15.92
C HIS A 444 9.96 3.43 -15.42
N PRO A 445 10.62 3.75 -14.29
CA PRO A 445 11.85 3.06 -13.85
C PRO A 445 11.62 1.58 -13.54
N TRP A 446 10.44 1.24 -13.01
CA TRP A 446 10.12 -0.14 -12.66
C TRP A 446 10.05 -1.08 -13.87
N TYR A 447 9.57 -0.60 -15.02
CA TYR A 447 9.42 -1.43 -16.22
C TYR A 447 10.80 -1.83 -16.75
N HIS A 448 11.73 -0.87 -16.74
CA HIS A 448 13.14 -1.11 -17.01
C HIS A 448 13.78 -2.09 -16.02
N GLY A 449 13.67 -1.81 -14.71
CA GLY A 449 14.30 -2.63 -13.67
C GLY A 449 13.82 -4.08 -13.69
N ARG A 450 12.53 -4.33 -13.91
CA ARG A 450 11.97 -5.68 -14.03
C ARG A 450 12.43 -6.40 -15.29
N TYR A 451 12.48 -5.71 -16.42
CA TYR A 451 13.00 -6.29 -17.66
C TYR A 451 14.48 -6.68 -17.52
N VAL A 452 15.32 -5.81 -16.95
CA VAL A 452 16.73 -6.13 -16.66
C VAL A 452 16.82 -7.33 -15.71
N CYS A 453 16.02 -7.36 -14.64
CA CYS A 453 15.98 -8.51 -13.72
C CYS A 453 15.59 -9.83 -14.42
N PHE A 454 14.65 -9.78 -15.37
CA PHE A 454 14.28 -10.93 -16.19
C PHE A 454 15.46 -11.42 -17.03
N LEU A 455 16.16 -10.52 -17.73
CA LEU A 455 17.35 -10.87 -18.54
C LEU A 455 18.47 -11.47 -17.68
N VAL A 456 18.73 -10.89 -16.50
CA VAL A 456 19.71 -11.42 -15.53
C VAL A 456 19.30 -12.82 -15.05
N THR A 457 18.02 -13.03 -14.76
CA THR A 457 17.50 -14.33 -14.34
C THR A 457 17.78 -15.39 -15.39
N ARG A 458 17.57 -15.05 -16.67
CA ARG A 458 17.78 -15.90 -17.85
C ARG A 458 19.25 -16.05 -18.25
N VAL A 459 20.16 -15.38 -17.53
CA VAL A 459 21.61 -15.39 -17.75
C VAL A 459 22.02 -14.75 -19.10
N TRP A 460 21.17 -13.86 -19.62
CA TRP A 460 21.44 -13.05 -20.83
C TRP A 460 22.15 -11.76 -20.43
N MET A 461 23.39 -11.90 -19.95
CA MET A 461 24.11 -10.80 -19.28
C MET A 461 24.47 -9.65 -20.22
N LYS A 462 24.73 -9.94 -21.50
CA LYS A 462 25.04 -8.91 -22.50
C LYS A 462 23.81 -8.06 -22.78
N GLU A 463 22.66 -8.71 -22.95
CA GLU A 463 21.36 -8.10 -23.18
C GLU A 463 20.92 -7.32 -21.93
N ALA A 464 21.11 -7.88 -20.73
CA ALA A 464 20.81 -7.22 -19.47
C ALA A 464 21.59 -5.91 -19.31
N ARG A 465 22.88 -5.91 -19.66
CA ARG A 465 23.71 -4.70 -19.65
C ARG A 465 23.26 -3.67 -20.69
N ALA A 466 22.97 -4.10 -21.92
CA ALA A 466 22.44 -3.19 -22.93
C ALA A 466 21.07 -2.58 -22.53
N ALA A 467 20.22 -3.37 -21.87
CA ALA A 467 18.95 -2.88 -21.32
C ALA A 467 19.16 -1.92 -20.14
N TRP A 468 20.17 -2.15 -19.29
CA TRP A 468 20.57 -1.22 -18.23
C TRP A 468 21.01 0.13 -18.79
N ASP A 469 21.93 0.13 -19.77
CA ASP A 469 22.41 1.36 -20.41
C ASP A 469 21.25 2.13 -21.06
N ARG A 470 20.32 1.42 -21.69
CA ARG A 470 19.11 2.04 -22.27
C ARG A 470 18.21 2.67 -21.20
N ALA A 471 17.99 1.96 -20.09
CA ALA A 471 17.19 2.47 -18.98
C ALA A 471 17.74 3.80 -18.43
N LEU A 472 19.05 3.88 -18.20
CA LEU A 472 19.69 5.10 -17.73
C LEU A 472 19.53 6.26 -18.72
N ASN A 473 19.71 6.00 -20.02
CA ASN A 473 19.57 7.01 -21.06
C ASN A 473 18.13 7.54 -21.16
N GLU A 474 17.12 6.68 -21.13
CA GLU A 474 15.72 7.08 -21.23
C GLU A 474 15.25 7.83 -19.97
N LEU A 475 15.63 7.37 -18.78
CA LEU A 475 15.24 8.00 -17.52
C LEU A 475 15.94 9.34 -17.30
N ALA A 476 17.20 9.48 -17.71
CA ALA A 476 17.92 10.76 -17.65
C ALA A 476 17.24 11.87 -18.49
N GLY A 477 16.53 11.50 -19.56
CA GLY A 477 15.75 12.43 -20.38
C GLY A 477 14.58 13.10 -19.65
N SER A 478 14.17 12.57 -18.49
CA SER A 478 13.03 13.06 -17.70
C SER A 478 13.42 14.11 -16.64
N GLY A 479 14.69 14.49 -16.57
CA GLY A 479 15.23 15.42 -15.58
C GLY A 479 15.90 14.72 -14.39
N PRO A 480 16.26 15.46 -13.32
CA PRO A 480 16.89 14.89 -12.14
C PRO A 480 15.98 13.83 -11.49
N LEU A 481 16.49 12.60 -11.38
CA LEU A 481 15.76 11.50 -10.77
C LEU A 481 15.65 11.70 -9.25
N GLN A 482 14.50 11.36 -8.68
CA GLN A 482 14.29 11.39 -7.24
C GLN A 482 14.93 10.15 -6.57
N ALA A 483 15.25 10.25 -5.27
CA ALA A 483 15.87 9.16 -4.51
C ALA A 483 15.14 7.81 -4.63
N HIS A 484 13.81 7.83 -4.59
CA HIS A 484 13.00 6.61 -4.69
C HIS A 484 13.13 5.92 -6.05
N VAL A 485 13.35 6.68 -7.14
CA VAL A 485 13.54 6.11 -8.49
C VAL A 485 14.82 5.28 -8.54
N TYR A 486 15.90 5.76 -7.91
CA TYR A 486 17.14 5.00 -7.81
C TYR A 486 16.95 3.73 -6.99
N GLU A 487 16.26 3.80 -5.86
CA GLU A 487 15.97 2.64 -5.02
C GLU A 487 15.18 1.56 -5.78
N GLU A 488 14.14 1.96 -6.51
CA GLU A 488 13.28 1.03 -7.25
C GLU A 488 13.93 0.41 -8.48
N LEU A 489 14.85 1.11 -9.14
CA LEU A 489 15.60 0.60 -10.29
C LEU A 489 16.85 -0.17 -9.89
N HIS A 490 17.73 0.44 -9.09
CA HIS A 490 19.07 -0.08 -8.82
C HIS A 490 19.04 -1.17 -7.75
N GLY A 491 18.20 -1.01 -6.72
CA GLY A 491 18.12 -1.93 -5.58
C GLY A 491 17.84 -3.37 -6.00
N PRO A 492 16.71 -3.67 -6.70
CA PRO A 492 16.39 -5.02 -7.14
C PRO A 492 17.40 -5.61 -8.14
N VAL A 493 17.93 -4.80 -9.06
CA VAL A 493 18.89 -5.25 -10.09
C VAL A 493 20.22 -5.65 -9.45
N ALA A 494 20.83 -4.76 -8.64
CA ALA A 494 22.05 -5.06 -7.92
C ALA A 494 21.87 -6.25 -6.98
N ARG A 495 20.74 -6.31 -6.25
CA ARG A 495 20.43 -7.45 -5.36
C ARG A 495 20.44 -8.78 -6.10
N LEU A 496 19.82 -8.84 -7.28
CA LEU A 496 19.77 -10.05 -8.10
C LEU A 496 21.14 -10.40 -8.70
N LEU A 497 21.90 -9.40 -9.17
CA LEU A 497 23.26 -9.61 -9.68
C LEU A 497 24.19 -10.21 -8.61
N LEU A 498 24.14 -9.65 -7.39
CA LEU A 498 24.90 -10.17 -6.24
C LEU A 498 24.48 -11.60 -5.88
N SER A 499 23.18 -11.92 -5.93
CA SER A 499 22.70 -13.30 -5.69
C SER A 499 23.20 -14.31 -6.73
N ARG A 500 23.64 -13.84 -7.90
CA ARG A 500 24.19 -14.65 -9.00
C ARG A 500 25.72 -14.52 -9.12
N SER A 501 26.38 -13.93 -8.12
CA SER A 501 27.81 -13.66 -8.09
C SER A 501 28.32 -12.90 -9.32
N ARG A 502 27.50 -11.99 -9.87
CA ARG A 502 27.86 -11.08 -10.98
C ARG A 502 28.39 -9.76 -10.41
N LEU A 503 29.54 -9.84 -9.74
CA LEU A 503 30.10 -8.75 -8.94
C LEU A 503 30.41 -7.50 -9.78
N ASP A 504 31.10 -7.65 -10.91
CA ASP A 504 31.49 -6.52 -11.76
C ASP A 504 30.28 -5.69 -12.25
N PHE A 505 29.21 -6.38 -12.69
CA PHE A 505 28.00 -5.68 -13.12
C PHE A 505 27.23 -5.09 -11.93
N ALA A 506 27.25 -5.74 -10.75
CA ALA A 506 26.66 -5.16 -9.55
C ALA A 506 27.39 -3.88 -9.10
N VAL A 507 28.72 -3.82 -9.24
CA VAL A 507 29.52 -2.61 -8.97
C VAL A 507 29.05 -1.46 -9.84
N GLU A 508 28.97 -1.67 -11.16
CA GLU A 508 28.51 -0.64 -12.10
C GLU A 508 27.13 -0.09 -11.72
N VAL A 509 26.17 -1.00 -11.49
CA VAL A 509 24.82 -0.62 -11.04
C VAL A 509 24.87 0.17 -9.74
N LEU A 510 25.71 -0.18 -8.76
CA LEU A 510 25.78 0.57 -7.50
C LEU A 510 26.50 1.92 -7.63
N GLU A 511 27.48 2.03 -8.53
CA GLU A 511 28.26 3.25 -8.76
C GLU A 511 27.46 4.35 -9.47
N ASP A 512 26.48 3.96 -10.29
CA ASP A 512 25.54 4.87 -10.96
C ASP A 512 24.64 5.68 -10.00
N VAL A 513 24.58 5.27 -8.71
CA VAL A 513 23.82 5.99 -7.68
C VAL A 513 24.60 7.22 -7.17
N PRO A 514 24.06 8.45 -7.33
CA PRO A 514 24.68 9.67 -6.80
C PRO A 514 24.91 9.58 -5.29
N ARG A 515 26.04 10.10 -4.81
CA ARG A 515 26.49 9.94 -3.42
C ARG A 515 25.46 10.46 -2.41
N GLU A 516 24.80 11.56 -2.74
CA GLU A 516 23.74 12.21 -1.95
C GLU A 516 22.43 11.41 -1.88
N LEU A 517 22.24 10.43 -2.75
CA LEU A 517 21.05 9.56 -2.80
C LEU A 517 21.32 8.16 -2.23
N ARG A 518 22.55 7.86 -1.79
CA ARG A 518 22.91 6.56 -1.20
C ARG A 518 22.28 6.43 0.19
N GLY A 519 21.23 5.60 0.26
CA GLY A 519 20.51 5.28 1.48
C GLY A 519 20.95 3.98 2.14
N SER A 520 20.18 3.53 3.14
CA SER A 520 20.45 2.27 3.86
C SER A 520 20.46 1.04 2.96
N TRP A 521 19.58 0.99 1.96
CA TRP A 521 19.51 -0.13 1.00
C TRP A 521 20.80 -0.24 0.17
N TRP A 522 21.41 0.90 -0.18
CA TRP A 522 22.65 0.95 -0.96
C TRP A 522 23.81 0.43 -0.11
N HIS A 523 23.92 0.90 1.14
CA HIS A 523 24.94 0.44 2.07
C HIS A 523 24.84 -1.07 2.37
N ALA A 524 23.62 -1.60 2.48
CA ALA A 524 23.39 -3.03 2.66
C ALA A 524 23.89 -3.85 1.45
N LEU A 525 23.63 -3.37 0.23
CA LEU A 525 24.10 -4.02 -1.00
C LEU A 525 25.62 -3.90 -1.19
N ASP A 526 26.21 -2.76 -0.87
CA ASP A 526 27.67 -2.58 -0.92
C ASP A 526 28.38 -3.45 0.12
N GLN A 527 27.82 -3.57 1.32
CA GLN A 527 28.29 -4.52 2.32
C GLN A 527 28.20 -5.96 1.82
N LEU A 528 27.06 -6.37 1.25
CA LEU A 528 26.91 -7.69 0.66
C LEU A 528 27.95 -7.93 -0.45
N ARG A 529 28.15 -6.96 -1.34
CA ARG A 529 29.15 -7.00 -2.40
C ARG A 529 30.55 -7.26 -1.85
N ILE A 530 30.98 -6.48 -0.86
CA ILE A 530 32.29 -6.63 -0.22
C ILE A 530 32.42 -8.01 0.42
N CYS A 531 31.39 -8.50 1.11
CA CYS A 531 31.43 -9.84 1.70
C CYS A 531 31.57 -10.93 0.63
N LEU A 532 30.89 -10.80 -0.52
CA LEU A 532 30.99 -11.77 -1.61
C LEU A 532 32.34 -11.71 -2.34
N GLU A 533 32.97 -10.53 -2.43
CA GLU A 533 34.34 -10.38 -2.93
C GLU A 533 35.34 -11.03 -1.98
N GLU A 534 35.21 -10.77 -0.68
CA GLU A 534 36.03 -11.42 0.35
C GLU A 534 35.82 -12.94 0.36
N ASP A 535 34.59 -13.44 0.15
CA ASP A 535 34.29 -14.87 0.07
C ASP A 535 34.95 -15.51 -1.16
N ARG A 536 34.81 -14.87 -2.33
CA ARG A 536 35.46 -15.30 -3.59
C ARG A 536 36.98 -15.36 -3.46
N ASP A 537 37.56 -14.40 -2.75
CA ASP A 537 39.00 -14.30 -2.56
C ASP A 537 39.51 -15.12 -1.35
N GLU A 538 38.65 -15.90 -0.68
CA GLU A 538 38.95 -16.70 0.52
C GLU A 538 39.50 -15.87 1.70
N ARG A 539 38.95 -14.66 1.90
CA ARG A 539 39.32 -13.69 2.96
C ARG A 539 38.17 -13.37 3.92
N LEU A 540 36.97 -13.89 3.69
CA LEU A 540 35.80 -13.58 4.52
C LEU A 540 35.87 -14.28 5.89
N VAL A 541 36.20 -13.50 6.92
CA VAL A 541 36.32 -13.93 8.33
C VAL A 541 35.27 -13.34 9.26
N PHE A 542 34.42 -12.44 8.75
CA PHE A 542 33.32 -11.83 9.52
C PHE A 542 31.96 -12.19 8.91
N PRO A 543 30.91 -12.33 9.74
CA PRO A 543 29.58 -12.58 9.23
C PRO A 543 29.07 -11.39 8.40
N PRO A 544 28.27 -11.62 7.34
CA PRO A 544 27.72 -10.56 6.50
C PRO A 544 26.86 -9.56 7.26
N ILE A 545 26.25 -9.93 8.38
CA ILE A 545 25.40 -9.04 9.18
C ILE A 545 26.19 -7.94 9.90
N LEU A 546 27.48 -8.16 10.17
CA LEU A 546 28.30 -7.24 10.95
C LEU A 546 28.73 -6.04 10.08
N PRO A 547 28.35 -4.79 10.44
CA PRO A 547 28.69 -3.62 9.65
C PRO A 547 30.19 -3.46 9.44
N LEU A 548 30.60 -3.13 8.20
CA LEU A 548 32.01 -3.03 7.80
C LEU A 548 32.85 -2.16 8.75
N ALA A 549 32.31 -1.00 9.15
CA ALA A 549 32.98 -0.06 10.04
C ALA A 549 33.27 -0.62 11.44
N LYS A 550 32.52 -1.64 11.88
CA LYS A 550 32.63 -2.23 13.22
C LYS A 550 33.55 -3.44 13.29
N ARG A 551 33.83 -4.09 12.16
CA ARG A 551 34.53 -5.39 12.11
C ARG A 551 35.78 -5.43 12.97
N TRP A 552 36.58 -4.36 12.94
CA TRP A 552 37.88 -4.28 13.61
C TRP A 552 37.88 -3.46 14.91
N GLU A 553 36.71 -3.13 15.48
CA GLU A 553 36.63 -2.38 16.75
C GLU A 553 36.98 -3.25 17.99
N GLY A 554 37.05 -4.57 17.82
CA GLY A 554 37.33 -5.56 18.86
C GLY A 554 36.49 -6.82 18.69
N PRO A 555 36.59 -7.79 19.63
CA PRO A 555 35.73 -8.96 19.63
C PRO A 555 34.27 -8.57 19.87
N HIS A 556 33.37 -9.17 19.12
CA HIS A 556 31.93 -8.89 19.18
C HIS A 556 31.18 -9.89 20.05
N LEU A 557 31.77 -11.07 20.28
CA LEU A 557 31.17 -12.15 21.06
C LEU A 557 31.84 -12.38 22.41
N ALA A 558 32.94 -11.68 22.70
CA ALA A 558 33.60 -11.75 24.00
C ALA A 558 32.65 -11.38 25.14
N ASP A 559 32.81 -12.05 26.28
CA ASP A 559 32.14 -11.64 27.50
C ASP A 559 32.78 -10.37 28.11
N LYS A 560 32.42 -10.03 29.35
CA LYS A 560 32.92 -8.82 30.01
C LYS A 560 34.37 -8.91 30.51
N ARG A 561 35.07 -10.03 30.28
CA ARG A 561 36.48 -10.18 30.67
C ARG A 561 37.38 -9.33 29.77
N GLU A 562 38.54 -8.98 30.31
CA GLU A 562 39.57 -8.26 29.56
C GLU A 562 40.20 -9.20 28.53
N VAL A 563 40.30 -8.73 27.28
CA VAL A 563 40.79 -9.50 26.14
C VAL A 563 42.25 -9.12 25.87
N ASN A 564 43.12 -10.12 25.80
CA ASN A 564 44.55 -9.97 25.52
C ASN A 564 44.86 -10.11 24.02
N ASP A 565 44.27 -11.11 23.35
CA ASP A 565 44.36 -11.30 21.89
C ASP A 565 43.01 -11.78 21.33
N TRP A 566 42.74 -11.44 20.08
CA TRP A 566 41.51 -11.84 19.42
C TRP A 566 41.69 -11.98 17.91
N LYS A 567 41.11 -13.03 17.33
CA LYS A 567 41.12 -13.31 15.89
C LYS A 567 39.73 -13.69 15.40
N PRO A 568 39.10 -12.89 14.52
CA PRO A 568 37.92 -13.34 13.79
C PRO A 568 38.30 -14.46 12.82
N GLY A 569 37.37 -15.35 12.54
CA GLY A 569 37.61 -16.45 11.62
C GLY A 569 36.35 -17.10 11.08
N ARG A 570 36.57 -18.06 10.18
CA ARG A 570 35.54 -18.87 9.55
C ARG A 570 36.02 -20.31 9.40
N VAL A 571 35.14 -21.25 9.72
CA VAL A 571 35.40 -22.68 9.54
C VAL A 571 35.38 -23.00 8.05
N LEU A 572 36.50 -23.47 7.49
CA LEU A 572 36.58 -23.91 6.09
C LEU A 572 36.15 -25.37 5.93
N GLY A 573 36.51 -26.21 6.90
CA GLY A 573 36.23 -27.63 6.88
C GLY A 573 36.46 -28.29 8.25
N LEU A 574 35.94 -29.49 8.42
CA LEU A 574 36.29 -30.37 9.53
C LEU A 574 36.34 -31.82 9.04
N ASP A 575 37.20 -32.61 9.67
CA ASP A 575 37.17 -34.07 9.62
C ASP A 575 37.08 -34.65 11.05
N GLU A 576 37.39 -35.94 11.23
CA GLU A 576 37.32 -36.60 12.54
C GLU A 576 38.41 -36.12 13.53
N GLU A 577 39.49 -35.52 13.04
CA GLU A 577 40.69 -35.18 13.82
C GLU A 577 40.98 -33.68 13.87
N ILE A 578 40.64 -32.93 12.81
CA ILE A 578 41.07 -31.53 12.60
C ILE A 578 39.89 -30.64 12.23
N VAL A 579 39.89 -29.42 12.77
CA VAL A 579 39.05 -28.30 12.34
C VAL A 579 39.94 -27.27 11.64
N LEU A 580 39.62 -26.97 10.39
CA LEU A 580 40.33 -26.01 9.55
C LEU A 580 39.68 -24.63 9.65
N LEU A 581 40.39 -23.65 10.19
CA LEU A 581 39.91 -22.27 10.36
C LEU A 581 40.69 -21.31 9.45
N LEU A 582 39.98 -20.47 8.71
CA LEU A 582 40.53 -19.23 8.19
C LEU A 582 40.43 -18.18 9.29
N VAL A 583 41.54 -17.59 9.73
CA VAL A 583 41.55 -16.54 10.76
C VAL A 583 42.27 -15.31 10.26
N ALA A 584 41.90 -14.15 10.78
CA ALA A 584 42.62 -12.92 10.49
C ALA A 584 43.30 -12.37 11.74
N SER A 585 44.55 -11.92 11.59
CA SER A 585 45.30 -11.20 12.63
C SER A 585 45.26 -9.68 12.43
N GLY A 586 44.60 -9.21 11.36
CA GLY A 586 44.40 -7.81 11.03
C GLY A 586 43.66 -7.65 9.69
N PRO A 587 43.32 -6.41 9.29
CA PRO A 587 42.52 -6.11 8.10
C PRO A 587 42.98 -6.77 6.80
N ASP A 588 44.30 -6.86 6.61
CA ASP A 588 44.90 -7.35 5.37
C ASP A 588 45.67 -8.66 5.57
N THR A 589 45.50 -9.33 6.71
CA THR A 589 46.30 -10.51 7.08
C THR A 589 45.42 -11.66 7.52
N VAL A 590 45.18 -12.58 6.59
CA VAL A 590 44.49 -13.86 6.83
C VAL A 590 45.49 -15.02 6.79
N SER A 591 45.25 -16.04 7.59
CA SER A 591 46.02 -17.27 7.64
C SER A 591 45.12 -18.44 7.99
N THR A 592 45.49 -19.63 7.54
CA THR A 592 44.80 -20.86 7.93
C THR A 592 45.41 -21.42 9.22
N VAL A 593 44.55 -21.87 10.13
CA VAL A 593 44.92 -22.51 11.40
C VAL A 593 44.23 -23.86 11.47
N ASP A 594 45.03 -24.88 11.78
CA ASP A 594 44.57 -26.25 11.95
C ASP A 594 44.50 -26.52 13.46
N LEU A 595 43.30 -26.79 13.98
CA LEU A 595 43.09 -27.14 15.38
C LEU A 595 42.68 -28.60 15.49
N SER A 596 43.42 -29.39 16.25
CA SER A 596 43.00 -30.76 16.57
C SER A 596 41.73 -30.77 17.43
N ALA A 597 40.94 -31.84 17.35
CA ALA A 597 39.75 -32.01 18.20
C ALA A 597 40.06 -31.96 19.71
N ASP A 598 41.26 -32.41 20.11
CA ASP A 598 41.72 -32.33 21.49
C ASP A 598 42.12 -30.90 21.87
N GLU A 599 42.85 -30.19 21.00
CA GLU A 599 43.19 -28.78 21.23
C GLU A 599 41.95 -27.90 21.33
N LEU A 600 40.94 -28.13 20.48
CA LEU A 600 39.69 -27.37 20.54
C LEU A 600 38.96 -27.59 21.87
N ARG A 601 38.95 -28.82 22.40
CA ARG A 601 38.30 -29.15 23.67
C ARG A 601 39.08 -28.68 24.89
N GLU A 602 40.38 -28.93 24.90
CA GLU A 602 41.24 -28.73 26.06
C GLU A 602 41.79 -27.30 26.15
N ALA A 603 42.22 -26.73 25.02
CA ALA A 603 42.80 -25.39 24.99
C ALA A 603 41.74 -24.31 24.76
N TRP A 604 40.78 -24.55 23.86
CA TRP A 604 39.80 -23.54 23.44
C TRP A 604 38.39 -23.72 24.02
N SER A 605 38.18 -24.74 24.85
CA SER A 605 36.89 -25.03 25.52
C SER A 605 35.68 -25.15 24.56
N ALA A 606 35.90 -25.61 23.33
CA ALA A 606 34.85 -25.76 22.31
C ALA A 606 34.71 -27.21 21.83
N LEU A 607 33.49 -27.59 21.42
CA LEU A 607 33.22 -28.92 20.89
C LEU A 607 33.24 -28.91 19.36
N PRO A 608 33.97 -29.84 18.69
CA PRO A 608 34.03 -29.87 17.22
C PRO A 608 32.65 -29.95 16.54
N GLY A 609 31.70 -30.66 17.15
CA GLY A 609 30.33 -30.79 16.61
C GLY A 609 29.52 -29.49 16.54
N GLN A 610 30.00 -28.41 17.17
CA GLN A 610 29.40 -27.07 17.09
C GLN A 610 29.93 -26.27 15.88
N LEU A 611 31.08 -26.64 15.32
CA LEU A 611 31.76 -25.93 14.23
C LEU A 611 31.46 -26.62 12.90
N ARG A 612 30.60 -26.01 12.07
CA ARG A 612 30.28 -26.50 10.72
C ARG A 612 30.98 -25.64 9.67
N PRO A 613 31.27 -26.18 8.47
CA PRO A 613 31.84 -25.37 7.40
C PRO A 613 30.97 -24.15 7.10
N GLY A 614 31.60 -23.00 6.94
CA GLY A 614 30.95 -21.70 6.74
C GLY A 614 30.60 -20.95 8.02
N THR A 615 30.74 -21.55 9.22
CA THR A 615 30.43 -20.88 10.49
C THR A 615 31.48 -19.82 10.81
N PHE A 616 31.04 -18.64 11.22
CA PHE A 616 31.92 -17.56 11.71
C PHE A 616 32.22 -17.73 13.19
N VAL A 617 33.47 -17.46 13.56
CA VAL A 617 34.00 -17.65 14.92
C VAL A 617 34.87 -16.48 15.34
N GLU A 618 35.04 -16.35 16.65
CA GLU A 618 36.02 -15.47 17.27
C GLU A 618 36.90 -16.30 18.20
N LEU A 619 38.20 -16.38 17.88
CA LEU A 619 39.20 -16.96 18.77
C LEU A 619 39.66 -15.87 19.73
N ILE A 620 39.42 -16.06 21.04
CA ILE A 620 39.70 -15.06 22.06
C ILE A 620 40.68 -15.63 23.08
N GLU A 621 41.73 -14.88 23.38
CA GLU A 621 42.62 -15.10 24.52
C GLU A 621 42.38 -13.99 25.54
N TYR A 622 41.93 -14.36 26.73
CA TYR A 622 41.63 -13.43 27.82
C TYR A 622 42.90 -13.11 28.63
N ALA A 623 42.88 -11.99 29.35
CA ALA A 623 44.01 -11.53 30.17
C ALA A 623 44.41 -12.51 31.29
N ASP A 624 43.51 -13.39 31.72
CA ASP A 624 43.79 -14.47 32.69
C ASP A 624 44.47 -15.70 32.06
N GLY A 625 44.76 -15.66 30.75
CA GLY A 625 45.37 -16.74 29.98
C GLY A 625 44.38 -17.81 29.50
N THR A 626 43.08 -17.68 29.82
CA THR A 626 42.06 -18.59 29.29
C THR A 626 41.78 -18.27 27.81
N LYS A 627 41.41 -19.30 27.04
CA LYS A 627 41.06 -19.17 25.63
C LYS A 627 39.63 -19.67 25.38
N GLY A 628 38.97 -19.05 24.42
CA GLY A 628 37.62 -19.41 24.01
C GLY A 628 37.43 -19.29 22.51
N VAL A 629 36.58 -20.17 21.96
CA VAL A 629 36.01 -20.00 20.61
C VAL A 629 34.56 -19.60 20.77
N GLU A 630 34.24 -18.36 20.43
CA GLU A 630 32.87 -17.88 20.41
C GLU A 630 32.29 -18.03 19.00
N ILE A 631 31.05 -18.50 18.90
CA ILE A 631 30.41 -18.87 17.64
C ILE A 631 29.28 -17.90 17.34
N TRP A 632 29.31 -17.31 16.14
CA TRP A 632 28.20 -16.53 15.63
C TRP A 632 26.99 -17.42 15.32
N ASP A 633 25.78 -16.96 15.65
CA ASP A 633 24.59 -17.76 15.43
C ASP A 633 24.38 -18.11 13.94
N ARG A 634 23.63 -19.18 13.66
CA ARG A 634 23.43 -19.64 12.27
C ARG A 634 22.74 -18.58 11.38
N LEU A 635 21.92 -17.72 11.96
CA LEU A 635 21.18 -16.70 11.21
C LEU A 635 22.13 -15.58 10.75
N SER A 636 23.08 -15.18 11.58
CA SER A 636 24.10 -14.18 11.29
C SER A 636 25.05 -14.57 10.16
N SER A 637 25.14 -15.87 9.86
CA SER A 637 25.94 -16.40 8.74
C SER A 637 25.23 -16.30 7.38
N SER A 638 23.93 -15.93 7.36
CA SER A 638 23.17 -15.79 6.12
C SER A 638 23.36 -14.41 5.51
N PHE A 639 23.68 -14.38 4.21
CA PHE A 639 23.68 -13.15 3.42
C PHE A 639 22.31 -12.47 3.33
N GLU A 640 21.22 -13.19 3.60
CA GLU A 640 19.86 -12.65 3.56
C GLU A 640 19.52 -11.78 4.79
N GLU A 641 20.28 -11.90 5.88
CA GLU A 641 19.99 -11.21 7.14
C GLU A 641 20.67 -9.83 7.26
N VAL A 642 21.33 -9.37 6.20
CA VAL A 642 21.94 -8.03 6.17
C VAL A 642 20.85 -6.97 6.34
N PRO A 643 20.89 -6.11 7.38
CA PRO A 643 19.83 -5.15 7.64
C PRO A 643 19.69 -4.14 6.49
N GLY A 644 18.46 -3.93 6.03
CA GLY A 644 18.17 -3.01 4.93
C GLY A 644 18.40 -3.60 3.53
N LEU A 645 18.75 -4.88 3.42
CA LEU A 645 18.90 -5.54 2.12
C LEU A 645 17.54 -5.63 1.40
N PRO A 646 17.45 -5.22 0.11
CA PRO A 646 16.24 -5.39 -0.67
C PRO A 646 15.82 -6.87 -0.77
N LYS A 647 14.52 -7.12 -0.74
CA LYS A 647 13.96 -8.46 -0.88
C LYS A 647 14.25 -9.02 -2.27
N LEU A 648 14.74 -10.25 -2.32
CA LEU A 648 14.95 -10.97 -3.58
C LEU A 648 13.62 -11.59 -4.05
N PHE A 649 12.83 -10.81 -4.78
CA PHE A 649 11.55 -11.24 -5.33
C PHE A 649 11.35 -10.72 -6.77
N PRO A 650 10.96 -11.59 -7.74
CA PRO A 650 10.61 -13.01 -7.61
C PRO A 650 11.82 -13.90 -7.29
N HIS A 651 11.59 -15.19 -6.99
CA HIS A 651 12.68 -16.12 -6.69
C HIS A 651 13.68 -16.18 -7.87
N PRO A 652 15.00 -16.09 -7.63
CA PRO A 652 16.00 -16.05 -8.71
C PRO A 652 15.95 -17.32 -9.56
N ASP A 653 15.68 -18.48 -8.98
CA ASP A 653 15.70 -19.77 -9.70
C ASP A 653 14.33 -20.24 -10.22
N ARG A 654 13.35 -19.34 -10.38
CA ARG A 654 11.97 -19.71 -10.77
C ARG A 654 11.88 -20.52 -12.06
N TYR A 655 12.64 -20.18 -13.10
CA TYR A 655 12.69 -20.95 -14.35
C TYR A 655 13.35 -22.32 -14.18
N VAL A 656 14.42 -22.41 -13.39
CA VAL A 656 15.09 -23.69 -13.08
C VAL A 656 14.12 -24.58 -12.30
N ARG A 657 13.50 -24.05 -11.24
CA ARG A 657 12.51 -24.77 -10.44
C ARG A 657 11.34 -25.27 -11.28
N ARG A 658 10.86 -24.48 -12.25
CA ARG A 658 9.77 -24.88 -13.15
C ARG A 658 10.20 -25.97 -14.13
N ALA A 659 11.43 -25.96 -14.61
CA ALA A 659 11.94 -27.01 -15.51
C ALA A 659 12.10 -28.39 -14.84
N PHE A 660 12.21 -28.42 -13.50
CA PHE A 660 12.39 -29.64 -12.71
C PHE A 660 11.19 -30.01 -11.81
N ALA A 661 10.07 -29.27 -11.89
CA ALA A 661 8.82 -29.56 -11.19
C ALA A 661 7.85 -30.27 -12.14
#